data_AF-A0A943JED9-F1
#
_entry.id   AF-A0A943JED9-F1
#
_cell.length_a   1.000
_cell.length_b   1.000
_cell.length_c   1.000
_cell.angle_alpha   90.00
_cell.angle_beta   90.00
_cell.angle_gamma   90.00
#
_symmetry.space_group_name_H-M   'P 1'
#
loop_
_entity.id
_entity.type
_entity.pdbx_description
1 polymer ?
#
loop_
_entity_poly.entity_id
_entity_poly.type
_entity_poly.pdbx_seq_one_letter_code
_entity_poly.pdbx_strand_id
1 'polypeptide(L)'
;MKRLSVIILFTCLCCLLRAQEYLVNLYIVDKQDNPISEVVMTIVGNNMKKFISDSDGFIQFQAEKGTEIIFSKYNQMLGRTIVSAERQFVTLDDNNCLLEVGYDERLTKENTSLAISGVTAKEMRVSGQTNVMNTLYGLIPGLSVIQGENLPWQSNPDVYVRGRGSFGGNNVIILVDGIERDLTNIHSEEIESVTVLKDAAALALYGNRGADGVVCFTTKRGGEHKFRTHVNYNLSIQNPFRIPEMANAYNYGNALNEALCNDGMAPRYTQYDLRNMLNGVNSYLYPNIDWKNELLRNTGFNHDLNFSFDGTSKRMRYYVFADYSSNRGFFNNTDLNDGYSTQTEMYSLRLRTNLETDISPTSTLRINLMGHLQQYQYPTAGTDLTDMYNTPSAAFPIKSNNMWLQNQIFKNPLAQKTAKGYTTMLQRTLFADLTFDQNLSMLIKGLSAQLRISYDNSADMDDTRSKEYAYNNVTQLFNESGNIYDYLYTRYGNDTELVFNNGVLATQFMRTSIWAKLNYIRDFNAHHVNAKVIFSQGKSKFRGANNTFMYRDYILNTEYSYDDRYIINGVLTCAGSAKLVKGDKYRFYPALSAAWVISNEKFMKNAKNIDYLKLRASYGIVGNDSRLSYDMDKRFNGNGKKYIFVGTKLLNGMTHGALASTDMEPEKDYKTNVGIELGLFDGLAFEIDGFYNRRKNIRVNSTGSVSSVLGVGASDVFTGEVKNYGVEIALGYKQRIKDFAYHIQGTFSYAKNEIMRMEEAYHPYGYMYQTGQSIERFYGLVADGFYQESDFDNNGKLQSGVPVSTFISEVRPGDVKYKDLNEDGKIDEYDNTYQLYSNLPEIYYGFNVGAYYKNVGFNACFQGAGHFTVTTDLESIYQPLYGNDKNISNHYLKDYWTRYTPNARYPRLTTLSNNNNYRTSSLWTERGDFLKLRALEIYYKLPKQWIKNLHMNECRFFLKGMNLFSIDHIDIMDPEYVSMGYPSMRSYQIGVNVLF
;
A
#
# COMPACT_ATOMS: atom_id res chain seq x y z
N MET A 1 -72.68 23.48 -28.48
CA MET A 1 -71.41 22.79 -28.77
C MET A 1 -70.83 23.22 -30.13
N LYS A 2 -70.46 24.50 -30.28
CA LYS A 2 -69.80 25.02 -31.51
C LYS A 2 -68.68 26.05 -31.21
N ARG A 3 -68.15 26.04 -29.99
CA ARG A 3 -67.03 26.92 -29.56
C ARG A 3 -65.81 26.19 -28.97
N LEU A 4 -65.80 24.85 -28.96
CA LEU A 4 -64.65 24.07 -28.47
C LEU A 4 -63.73 23.55 -29.59
N SER A 5 -64.18 23.53 -30.84
CA SER A 5 -63.42 22.99 -31.98
C SER A 5 -62.49 23.99 -32.64
N VAL A 6 -62.63 25.30 -32.37
CA VAL A 6 -61.80 26.36 -32.97
C VAL A 6 -60.54 26.66 -32.14
N ILE A 7 -60.56 26.36 -30.83
CA ILE A 7 -59.40 26.56 -29.96
C ILE A 7 -58.38 25.41 -30.08
N ILE A 8 -58.81 24.20 -30.44
CA ILE A 8 -57.91 23.05 -30.70
C ILE A 8 -57.25 23.15 -32.08
N LEU A 9 -57.82 23.90 -33.02
CA LEU A 9 -57.21 24.13 -34.33
C LEU A 9 -56.19 25.29 -34.33
N PHE A 10 -56.29 26.24 -33.39
CA PHE A 10 -55.36 27.37 -33.27
C PHE A 10 -54.12 27.06 -32.40
N THR A 11 -54.19 26.08 -31.49
CA THR A 11 -53.01 25.61 -30.74
C THR A 11 -52.16 24.57 -31.48
N CYS A 12 -52.67 24.00 -32.58
CA CYS A 12 -51.89 23.09 -33.44
C CYS A 12 -51.07 23.79 -34.55
N LEU A 13 -51.24 25.10 -34.78
CA LEU A 13 -50.50 25.83 -35.83
C LEU A 13 -49.35 26.71 -35.35
N CYS A 14 -49.11 26.85 -34.03
CA CYS A 14 -47.94 27.56 -33.50
C CYS A 14 -46.72 26.65 -33.18
N CYS A 15 -46.77 25.36 -33.51
CA CYS A 15 -45.69 24.40 -33.26
C CYS A 15 -45.09 23.82 -34.55
N LEU A 16 -44.75 24.66 -35.53
CA LEU A 16 -43.88 24.27 -36.65
C LEU A 16 -42.93 25.43 -37.03
N LEU A 17 -42.29 26.05 -36.05
CA LEU A 17 -40.92 26.51 -36.26
C LEU A 17 -40.03 25.30 -35.94
N ARG A 18 -39.87 24.37 -36.89
CA ARG A 18 -38.67 23.52 -36.87
C ARG A 18 -37.51 24.47 -37.08
N ALA A 19 -36.66 24.63 -36.08
CA ALA A 19 -35.37 25.23 -36.37
C ALA A 19 -34.69 24.34 -37.42
N GLN A 20 -34.08 24.98 -38.40
CA GLN A 20 -33.53 24.28 -39.55
C GLN A 20 -32.29 23.52 -39.08
N GLU A 21 -32.40 22.20 -38.92
CA GLU A 21 -31.24 21.32 -38.73
C GLU A 21 -30.35 21.45 -39.97
N TYR A 22 -29.09 21.83 -39.77
CA TYR A 22 -28.09 21.87 -40.84
C TYR A 22 -27.02 20.81 -40.61
N LEU A 23 -26.33 20.44 -41.69
CA LEU A 23 -25.22 19.49 -41.64
C LEU A 23 -24.03 20.16 -40.98
N VAL A 24 -23.63 19.66 -39.82
CA VAL A 24 -22.49 20.15 -39.04
C VAL A 24 -21.29 19.24 -39.30
N ASN A 25 -20.17 19.87 -39.67
CA ASN A 25 -18.86 19.29 -39.86
C ASN A 25 -17.95 19.73 -38.70
N LEU A 26 -17.73 18.81 -37.76
CA LEU A 26 -16.88 19.00 -36.59
C LEU A 26 -15.47 18.48 -36.87
N TYR A 27 -14.47 19.26 -36.48
CA TYR A 27 -13.07 18.85 -36.45
C TYR A 27 -12.59 18.93 -35.01
N ILE A 28 -12.32 17.76 -34.43
CA ILE A 28 -11.91 17.64 -33.03
C ILE A 28 -10.40 17.57 -32.98
N VAL A 29 -9.81 18.53 -32.27
CA VAL A 29 -8.36 18.70 -32.18
C VAL A 29 -7.91 18.85 -30.73
N ASP A 30 -6.64 18.54 -30.45
CA ASP A 30 -6.01 18.90 -29.19
C ASP A 30 -5.63 20.39 -29.16
N LYS A 31 -5.11 20.86 -28.03
CA LYS A 31 -4.61 22.24 -27.87
C LYS A 31 -3.46 22.60 -28.84
N GLN A 32 -2.95 21.64 -29.61
CA GLN A 32 -1.87 21.80 -30.58
C GLN A 32 -2.33 21.51 -32.02
N ASP A 33 -3.64 21.60 -32.28
CA ASP A 33 -4.29 21.38 -33.57
C ASP A 33 -4.12 19.98 -34.19
N ASN A 34 -3.67 18.97 -33.41
CA ASN A 34 -3.64 17.60 -33.90
C ASN A 34 -5.05 16.98 -33.79
N PRO A 35 -5.51 16.25 -34.82
CA PRO A 35 -6.80 15.59 -34.77
C PRO A 35 -6.87 14.54 -33.66
N ILE A 36 -7.95 14.55 -32.89
CA ILE A 36 -8.23 13.53 -31.87
C ILE A 36 -9.24 12.54 -32.45
N SER A 37 -8.76 11.33 -32.74
CA SER A 37 -9.61 10.23 -33.19
C SER A 37 -10.33 9.55 -32.03
N GLU A 38 -11.40 8.81 -32.34
CA GLU A 38 -12.20 8.01 -31.40
C GLU A 38 -12.89 8.81 -30.29
N VAL A 39 -13.14 10.09 -30.54
CA VAL A 39 -13.95 10.94 -29.67
C VAL A 39 -15.41 10.72 -30.01
N VAL A 40 -16.17 10.35 -29.00
CA VAL A 40 -17.62 10.17 -29.04
C VAL A 40 -18.28 11.51 -28.79
N MET A 41 -19.07 11.97 -29.74
CA MET A 41 -19.96 13.11 -29.57
C MET A 41 -21.38 12.62 -29.29
N THR A 42 -22.01 13.19 -28.28
CA THR A 42 -23.43 13.03 -27.93
C THR A 42 -24.13 14.37 -27.95
N ILE A 43 -25.39 14.37 -28.39
CA ILE A 43 -26.25 15.57 -28.34
C ILE A 43 -26.98 15.59 -26.99
N VAL A 44 -26.89 16.72 -26.27
CA VAL A 44 -27.56 16.87 -24.96
C VAL A 44 -29.07 16.74 -25.13
N GLY A 45 -29.68 15.85 -24.35
CA GLY A 45 -31.11 15.51 -24.45
C GLY A 45 -31.45 14.41 -25.45
N ASN A 46 -30.48 13.90 -26.23
CA ASN A 46 -30.67 12.76 -27.13
C ASN A 46 -29.48 11.77 -27.08
N ASN A 47 -29.41 10.99 -26.00
CA ASN A 47 -28.34 10.03 -25.75
C ASN A 47 -28.33 8.83 -26.72
N MET A 48 -29.34 8.72 -27.61
CA MET A 48 -29.47 7.62 -28.58
C MET A 48 -28.65 7.85 -29.86
N LYS A 49 -28.31 9.12 -30.19
CA LYS A 49 -27.48 9.45 -31.35
C LYS A 49 -26.05 9.77 -30.89
N LYS A 50 -25.14 8.81 -31.10
CA LYS A 50 -23.70 8.94 -30.87
C LYS A 50 -22.96 9.00 -32.21
N PHE A 51 -21.94 9.84 -32.28
CA PHE A 51 -21.06 9.95 -33.44
C PHE A 51 -19.63 9.80 -32.94
N ILE A 52 -18.76 9.19 -33.73
CA ILE A 52 -17.37 8.91 -33.34
C ILE A 52 -16.45 9.60 -34.35
N SER A 53 -15.42 10.28 -33.86
CA SER A 53 -14.43 10.89 -34.74
C SER A 53 -13.55 9.85 -35.41
N ASP A 54 -13.29 10.06 -36.71
CA ASP A 54 -12.37 9.24 -37.48
C ASP A 54 -10.89 9.56 -37.18
N SER A 55 -9.96 9.00 -37.95
CA SER A 55 -8.52 9.23 -37.79
C SER A 55 -8.09 10.69 -37.95
N ASP A 56 -8.91 11.51 -38.61
CA ASP A 56 -8.68 12.93 -38.86
C ASP A 56 -9.49 13.82 -37.89
N GLY A 57 -10.04 13.22 -36.83
CA GLY A 57 -10.81 13.94 -35.81
C GLY A 57 -12.16 14.45 -36.32
N PHE A 58 -12.63 13.95 -37.47
CA PHE A 58 -13.81 14.49 -38.13
C PHE A 58 -15.10 13.80 -37.68
N ILE A 59 -16.15 14.59 -37.41
CA ILE A 59 -17.50 14.13 -37.11
C ILE A 59 -18.50 14.88 -37.98
N GLN A 60 -19.46 14.16 -38.57
CA GLN A 60 -20.55 14.75 -39.33
C GLN A 60 -21.91 14.34 -38.76
N PHE A 61 -22.78 15.33 -38.52
CA PHE A 61 -24.13 15.11 -37.98
C PHE A 61 -25.09 16.25 -38.33
N GLN A 62 -26.38 16.09 -38.06
CA GLN A 62 -27.39 17.15 -38.21
C GLN A 62 -27.83 17.65 -36.84
N ALA A 63 -27.81 18.98 -36.67
CA ALA A 63 -28.26 19.65 -35.45
C ALA A 63 -28.65 21.11 -35.71
N GLU A 64 -29.39 21.70 -34.77
CA GLU A 64 -29.78 23.11 -34.79
C GLU A 64 -28.66 23.98 -34.16
N LYS A 65 -28.56 25.26 -34.56
CA LYS A 65 -27.65 26.20 -33.92
C LYS A 65 -28.04 26.40 -32.46
N GLY A 66 -27.06 26.35 -31.55
CA GLY A 66 -27.27 26.42 -30.11
C GLY A 66 -27.49 25.05 -29.45
N THR A 67 -27.54 23.96 -30.22
CA THR A 67 -27.55 22.60 -29.66
C THR A 67 -26.27 22.34 -28.88
N GLU A 68 -26.39 21.96 -27.62
CA GLU A 68 -25.26 21.56 -26.80
C GLU A 68 -24.84 20.12 -27.14
N ILE A 69 -23.53 19.90 -27.26
CA ILE A 69 -22.93 18.60 -27.55
C ILE A 69 -21.82 18.31 -26.53
N ILE A 70 -21.74 17.04 -26.12
CA ILE A 70 -20.76 16.53 -25.17
C ILE A 70 -19.81 15.60 -25.91
N PHE A 71 -18.51 15.79 -25.67
CA PHE A 71 -17.45 14.92 -26.17
C PHE A 71 -16.95 14.02 -25.05
N SER A 72 -16.81 12.74 -25.36
CA SER A 72 -16.19 11.77 -24.47
C SER A 72 -15.26 10.83 -25.23
N LYS A 73 -14.24 10.30 -24.58
CA LYS A 73 -13.34 9.28 -25.15
C LYS A 73 -12.99 8.28 -24.07
N TYR A 74 -13.15 6.98 -24.37
CA TYR A 74 -12.99 5.89 -23.39
C TYR A 74 -13.73 6.14 -22.06
N ASN A 75 -14.99 6.60 -22.13
CA ASN A 75 -15.79 6.99 -20.97
C ASN A 75 -15.26 8.18 -20.15
N GLN A 76 -14.30 8.96 -20.66
CA GLN A 76 -13.86 10.22 -20.07
C GLN A 76 -14.52 11.37 -20.80
N MET A 77 -15.18 12.29 -20.09
CA MET A 77 -15.73 13.50 -20.71
C MET A 77 -14.59 14.45 -21.05
N LEU A 78 -14.37 14.72 -22.34
CA LEU A 78 -13.30 15.58 -22.83
C LEU A 78 -13.72 17.05 -22.92
N GLY A 79 -15.03 17.33 -22.98
CA GLY A 79 -15.54 18.71 -23.02
C GLY A 79 -16.98 18.83 -23.46
N ARG A 80 -17.51 20.06 -23.40
CA ARG A 80 -18.83 20.48 -23.91
C ARG A 80 -18.63 21.64 -24.89
N THR A 81 -19.47 21.70 -25.92
CA THR A 81 -19.58 22.89 -26.76
C THR A 81 -21.01 23.06 -27.26
N ILE A 82 -21.30 24.21 -27.85
CA ILE A 82 -22.54 24.46 -28.58
C ILE A 82 -22.28 24.48 -30.07
N VAL A 83 -23.22 23.96 -30.85
CA VAL A 83 -23.19 24.07 -32.31
C VAL A 83 -23.36 25.54 -32.68
N SER A 84 -22.32 26.14 -33.25
CA SER A 84 -22.27 27.57 -33.55
C SER A 84 -22.24 27.88 -35.05
N ALA A 85 -21.76 26.94 -35.87
CA ALA A 85 -21.62 27.05 -37.33
C ALA A 85 -21.70 25.67 -38.02
N GLU A 86 -21.86 25.65 -39.36
CA GLU A 86 -21.83 24.43 -40.18
C GLU A 86 -20.46 23.75 -40.19
N ARG A 87 -19.38 24.52 -39.98
CA ARG A 87 -18.02 24.01 -39.81
C ARG A 87 -17.45 24.56 -38.52
N GLN A 88 -17.05 23.68 -37.61
CA GLN A 88 -16.58 24.08 -36.27
C GLN A 88 -15.38 23.23 -35.85
N PHE A 89 -14.36 23.88 -35.31
CA PHE A 89 -13.24 23.22 -34.64
C PHE A 89 -13.55 23.15 -33.14
N VAL A 90 -13.29 22.01 -32.53
CA VAL A 90 -13.43 21.80 -31.10
C VAL A 90 -12.10 21.35 -30.54
N THR A 91 -11.51 22.22 -29.74
CA THR A 91 -10.30 21.92 -28.97
C THR A 91 -10.70 21.20 -27.69
N LEU A 92 -10.20 19.99 -27.47
CA LEU A 92 -10.43 19.22 -26.26
C LEU A 92 -9.15 19.12 -25.43
N ASP A 93 -9.29 19.13 -24.11
CA ASP A 93 -8.18 18.90 -23.18
C ASP A 93 -8.15 17.41 -22.78
N ASP A 94 -7.08 16.74 -23.18
CA ASP A 94 -6.83 15.32 -22.87
C ASP A 94 -6.57 15.07 -21.36
N ASN A 95 -6.49 16.14 -20.53
CA ASN A 95 -6.26 16.02 -19.09
C ASN A 95 -7.55 15.99 -18.23
N ASN A 96 -8.74 16.20 -18.81
CA ASN A 96 -9.98 16.19 -18.05
C ASN A 96 -10.47 14.75 -17.83
N CYS A 97 -9.97 14.11 -16.77
CA CYS A 97 -10.34 12.74 -16.42
C CYS A 97 -11.57 12.69 -15.50
N LEU A 98 -12.44 11.70 -15.73
CA LEU A 98 -13.51 11.38 -14.80
C LEU A 98 -12.95 10.56 -13.63
N LEU A 99 -13.10 11.09 -12.42
CA LEU A 99 -12.66 10.49 -11.18
C LEU A 99 -13.86 9.89 -10.45
N GLU A 100 -13.76 8.64 -10.02
CA GLU A 100 -14.84 7.95 -9.31
C GLU A 100 -14.79 8.27 -7.81
N VAL A 101 -15.92 8.74 -7.28
CA VAL A 101 -16.05 9.16 -5.87
C VAL A 101 -16.94 8.22 -5.06
N GLY A 102 -17.20 7.03 -5.60
CA GLY A 102 -18.05 6.00 -4.99
C GLY A 102 -19.50 6.04 -5.45
N TYR A 103 -20.25 4.99 -5.12
CA TYR A 103 -21.67 4.84 -5.47
C TYR A 103 -22.01 5.11 -6.95
N ASP A 104 -21.11 4.72 -7.87
CA ASP A 104 -21.22 4.92 -9.32
C ASP A 104 -21.40 6.40 -9.70
N GLU A 105 -20.64 7.25 -9.03
CA GLU A 105 -20.54 8.69 -9.30
C GLU A 105 -19.14 9.01 -9.84
N ARG A 106 -19.13 9.73 -10.96
CA ARG A 106 -17.92 10.16 -11.65
C ARG A 106 -17.96 11.66 -11.88
N LEU A 107 -16.91 12.35 -11.43
CA LEU A 107 -16.82 13.80 -11.45
C LEU A 107 -15.50 14.22 -12.12
N THR A 108 -15.48 15.38 -12.76
CA THR A 108 -14.22 16.03 -13.15
C THR A 108 -13.73 16.92 -12.01
N LYS A 109 -12.42 17.16 -11.93
CA LYS A 109 -11.85 18.09 -10.93
C LYS A 109 -12.44 19.50 -11.03
N GLU A 110 -12.77 19.94 -12.24
CA GLU A 110 -13.31 21.26 -12.52
C GLU A 110 -14.72 21.47 -11.97
N ASN A 111 -15.55 20.42 -12.00
CA ASN A 111 -16.98 20.52 -11.69
C ASN A 111 -17.34 20.06 -10.28
N THR A 112 -16.36 19.96 -9.37
CA THR A 112 -16.60 19.50 -8.00
C THR A 112 -15.97 20.42 -6.97
N SER A 113 -16.58 20.51 -5.79
CA SER A 113 -15.99 21.17 -4.62
C SER A 113 -15.11 20.25 -3.78
N LEU A 114 -15.10 18.95 -4.08
CA LEU A 114 -14.39 17.93 -3.32
C LEU A 114 -12.87 18.00 -3.52
N ALA A 115 -12.11 17.68 -2.47
CA ALA A 115 -10.68 17.45 -2.55
C ALA A 115 -10.37 16.03 -3.08
N ILE A 116 -10.34 15.89 -4.40
CA ILE A 116 -10.04 14.62 -5.08
C ILE A 116 -8.75 14.72 -5.88
N SER A 117 -7.91 13.70 -5.76
CA SER A 117 -6.70 13.56 -6.56
C SER A 117 -6.67 12.16 -7.14
N GLY A 118 -6.22 12.02 -8.38
CA GLY A 118 -6.20 10.72 -9.02
C GLY A 118 -5.16 10.63 -10.12
N VAL A 119 -4.89 9.40 -10.52
CA VAL A 119 -3.98 9.05 -11.62
C VAL A 119 -4.64 8.11 -12.59
N THR A 120 -4.18 8.17 -13.83
CA THR A 120 -4.67 7.34 -14.92
C THR A 120 -3.80 6.11 -15.14
N ALA A 121 -4.33 5.12 -15.87
CA ALA A 121 -3.57 3.93 -16.29
C ALA A 121 -2.26 4.28 -17.01
N LYS A 122 -2.22 5.39 -17.75
CA LYS A 122 -1.02 5.85 -18.48
C LYS A 122 0.12 6.20 -17.53
N GLU A 123 -0.17 6.85 -16.40
CA GLU A 123 0.81 7.23 -15.40
C GLU A 123 1.27 6.02 -14.58
N MET A 124 0.32 5.16 -14.17
CA MET A 124 0.61 3.94 -13.39
C MET A 124 1.48 2.93 -14.15
N ARG A 125 1.28 2.78 -15.47
CA ARG A 125 2.02 1.84 -16.32
C ARG A 125 3.53 2.06 -16.31
N VAL A 126 3.98 3.29 -16.03
CA VAL A 126 5.41 3.60 -15.98
C VAL A 126 6.10 2.78 -14.89
N SER A 127 5.43 2.54 -13.75
CA SER A 127 6.01 1.79 -12.62
C SER A 127 6.43 0.35 -12.98
N GLY A 128 5.73 -0.31 -13.92
CA GLY A 128 5.97 -1.71 -14.28
C GLY A 128 5.55 -2.74 -13.22
N GLN A 129 4.91 -2.29 -12.13
CA GLN A 129 4.42 -3.16 -11.07
C GLN A 129 3.11 -3.84 -11.49
N THR A 130 3.00 -5.13 -11.20
CA THR A 130 1.76 -5.90 -11.41
C THR A 130 0.73 -5.60 -10.32
N ASN A 131 1.19 -5.46 -9.07
CA ASN A 131 0.38 -5.00 -7.95
C ASN A 131 0.02 -3.52 -8.13
N VAL A 132 -1.27 -3.22 -8.20
CA VAL A 132 -1.78 -1.87 -8.46
C VAL A 132 -1.31 -0.86 -7.41
N MET A 133 -1.31 -1.23 -6.14
CA MET A 133 -0.93 -0.30 -5.07
C MET A 133 0.54 0.13 -5.19
N ASN A 134 1.41 -0.79 -5.60
CA ASN A 134 2.82 -0.49 -5.88
C ASN A 134 3.01 0.42 -7.10
N THR A 135 1.99 0.65 -7.92
CA THR A 135 2.08 1.61 -9.03
C THR A 135 1.94 3.07 -8.56
N LEU A 136 1.45 3.30 -7.34
CA LEU A 136 1.03 4.61 -6.84
C LEU A 136 2.14 5.38 -6.08
N TYR A 137 3.34 4.80 -5.94
CA TYR A 137 4.47 5.45 -5.24
C TYR A 137 4.74 6.85 -5.80
N GLY A 138 4.60 7.87 -4.95
CA GLY A 138 4.89 9.26 -5.28
C GLY A 138 3.96 9.91 -6.32
N LEU A 139 2.87 9.25 -6.73
CA LEU A 139 2.01 9.73 -7.81
C LEU A 139 0.87 10.64 -7.36
N ILE A 140 0.34 10.45 -6.14
CA ILE A 140 -0.85 11.16 -5.65
C ILE A 140 -0.49 11.99 -4.41
N PRO A 141 -0.74 13.31 -4.41
CA PRO A 141 -0.51 14.15 -3.24
C PRO A 141 -1.48 13.77 -2.11
N GLY A 142 -0.94 13.62 -0.90
CA GLY A 142 -1.67 13.17 0.28
C GLY A 142 -1.75 11.66 0.47
N LEU A 143 -1.19 10.86 -0.46
CA LEU A 143 -1.17 9.41 -0.38
C LEU A 143 0.26 8.91 -0.13
N SER A 144 0.52 8.40 1.07
CA SER A 144 1.77 7.68 1.36
C SER A 144 1.57 6.20 1.11
N VAL A 145 2.47 5.61 0.31
CA VAL A 145 2.48 4.17 0.01
C VAL A 145 3.81 3.65 0.54
N ILE A 146 3.76 2.77 1.54
CA ILE A 146 4.93 2.25 2.23
C ILE A 146 5.09 0.79 1.86
N GLN A 147 6.28 0.42 1.37
CA GLN A 147 6.56 -0.92 0.90
C GLN A 147 6.24 -1.96 1.98
N GLY A 148 5.50 -3.01 1.58
CA GLY A 148 5.22 -4.16 2.43
C GLY A 148 6.30 -5.24 2.31
N GLU A 149 5.90 -6.49 2.49
CA GLU A 149 6.80 -7.63 2.27
C GLU A 149 7.22 -7.79 0.80
N ASN A 150 8.28 -8.55 0.56
CA ASN A 150 8.88 -8.72 -0.78
C ASN A 150 8.50 -10.02 -1.49
N LEU A 151 7.62 -10.83 -0.90
CA LEU A 151 7.16 -12.08 -1.50
C LEU A 151 6.18 -11.76 -2.65
N PRO A 152 6.25 -12.48 -3.79
CA PRO A 152 5.39 -12.19 -4.94
C PRO A 152 3.89 -12.15 -4.64
N TRP A 153 3.40 -13.06 -3.78
CA TRP A 153 2.00 -13.17 -3.36
C TRP A 153 1.66 -12.31 -2.11
N GLN A 154 2.67 -11.74 -1.45
CA GLN A 154 2.56 -10.93 -0.23
C GLN A 154 3.41 -9.67 -0.42
N SER A 155 2.98 -8.81 -1.33
CA SER A 155 3.71 -7.58 -1.71
C SER A 155 2.86 -6.31 -1.67
N ASN A 156 1.72 -6.36 -0.96
CA ASN A 156 0.86 -5.18 -0.84
C ASN A 156 1.51 -4.16 0.10
N PRO A 157 1.62 -2.91 -0.34
CA PRO A 157 2.10 -1.84 0.52
C PRO A 157 0.99 -1.39 1.47
N ASP A 158 1.41 -0.82 2.60
CA ASP A 158 0.52 -0.06 3.46
C ASP A 158 0.25 1.31 2.86
N VAL A 159 -0.99 1.77 2.98
CA VAL A 159 -1.43 3.03 2.40
C VAL A 159 -2.01 3.94 3.46
N TYR A 160 -1.53 5.18 3.50
CA TYR A 160 -1.97 6.21 4.45
C TYR A 160 -2.45 7.45 3.67
N VAL A 161 -3.67 7.89 3.96
CA VAL A 161 -4.21 9.15 3.43
C VAL A 161 -3.99 10.23 4.48
N ARG A 162 -3.16 11.23 4.17
CA ARG A 162 -2.80 12.34 5.08
C ARG A 162 -2.16 11.89 6.39
N GLY A 163 -1.28 10.88 6.33
CA GLY A 163 -0.59 10.32 7.50
C GLY A 163 -1.54 9.55 8.42
N ARG A 164 -1.18 9.45 9.71
CA ARG A 164 -1.94 8.67 10.69
C ARG A 164 -2.81 9.57 11.57
N GLY A 165 -4.12 9.29 11.61
CA GLY A 165 -5.10 10.07 12.39
C GLY A 165 -5.53 9.47 13.73
N SER A 166 -5.12 8.23 14.05
CA SER A 166 -5.50 7.51 15.27
C SER A 166 -4.37 6.59 15.72
N PHE A 167 -4.10 6.52 17.03
CA PHE A 167 -3.16 5.54 17.60
C PHE A 167 -3.77 4.13 17.70
N GLY A 168 -5.06 3.96 17.38
CA GLY A 168 -5.65 2.62 17.28
C GLY A 168 -5.24 1.86 16.00
N GLY A 169 -4.51 2.50 15.07
CA GLY A 169 -4.12 1.95 13.75
C GLY A 169 -4.65 2.76 12.55
N ASN A 170 -4.56 2.20 11.34
CA ASN A 170 -5.01 2.78 10.06
C ASN A 170 -5.90 1.80 9.27
N ASN A 171 -7.09 2.21 8.81
CA ASN A 171 -8.01 1.38 8.03
C ASN A 171 -8.62 2.16 6.84
N VAL A 172 -7.77 2.48 5.85
CA VAL A 172 -8.20 3.11 4.58
C VAL A 172 -9.17 2.18 3.84
N ILE A 173 -10.31 2.71 3.41
CA ILE A 173 -11.25 1.95 2.58
C ILE A 173 -10.69 1.85 1.16
N ILE A 174 -10.63 0.64 0.64
CA ILE A 174 -10.29 0.38 -0.75
C ILE A 174 -11.57 -0.02 -1.50
N LEU A 175 -11.90 0.73 -2.56
CA LEU A 175 -13.06 0.46 -3.40
C LEU A 175 -12.62 0.07 -4.80
N VAL A 176 -13.26 -0.95 -5.36
CA VAL A 176 -13.08 -1.35 -6.76
C VAL A 176 -14.44 -1.27 -7.43
N ASP A 177 -14.55 -0.37 -8.42
CA ASP A 177 -15.81 0.04 -9.03
C ASP A 177 -16.86 0.41 -7.96
N GLY A 178 -16.47 1.10 -6.89
CA GLY A 178 -17.38 1.55 -5.81
C GLY A 178 -17.78 0.48 -4.79
N ILE A 179 -17.21 -0.72 -4.82
CA ILE A 179 -17.43 -1.79 -3.83
C ILE A 179 -16.16 -2.04 -3.02
N GLU A 180 -16.29 -2.14 -1.70
CA GLU A 180 -15.15 -2.41 -0.82
C GLU A 180 -14.55 -3.79 -1.11
N ARG A 181 -13.28 -3.83 -1.53
CA ARG A 181 -12.58 -5.04 -1.96
C ARG A 181 -11.11 -5.04 -1.58
N ASP A 182 -10.54 -6.23 -1.55
CA ASP A 182 -9.10 -6.43 -1.44
C ASP A 182 -8.44 -6.33 -2.84
N LEU A 183 -7.38 -5.53 -2.96
CA LEU A 183 -6.63 -5.34 -4.21
C LEU A 183 -5.57 -6.41 -4.47
N THR A 184 -5.27 -7.29 -3.50
CA THR A 184 -4.33 -8.42 -3.68
C THR A 184 -4.62 -9.23 -4.95
N ASN A 185 -5.89 -9.28 -5.35
CA ASN A 185 -6.37 -10.10 -6.47
C ASN A 185 -6.47 -9.36 -7.81
N ILE A 186 -6.16 -8.06 -7.84
CA ILE A 186 -6.43 -7.16 -8.97
C ILE A 186 -5.12 -6.79 -9.68
N HIS A 187 -5.14 -6.83 -11.02
CA HIS A 187 -3.96 -6.53 -11.84
C HIS A 187 -3.93 -5.05 -12.27
N SER A 188 -2.75 -4.46 -12.42
CA SER A 188 -2.65 -3.03 -12.82
C SER A 188 -3.20 -2.76 -14.22
N GLU A 189 -3.10 -3.71 -15.15
CA GLU A 189 -3.62 -3.57 -16.51
C GLU A 189 -5.17 -3.62 -16.63
N GLU A 190 -5.90 -4.06 -15.61
CA GLU A 190 -7.37 -3.96 -15.61
C GLU A 190 -7.89 -2.61 -15.08
N ILE A 191 -7.03 -1.78 -14.50
CA ILE A 191 -7.39 -0.49 -13.91
C ILE A 191 -7.33 0.63 -14.95
N GLU A 192 -8.36 1.48 -14.93
CA GLU A 192 -8.48 2.68 -15.76
C GLU A 192 -7.94 3.91 -15.03
N SER A 193 -8.33 4.08 -13.77
CA SER A 193 -7.92 5.20 -12.92
C SER A 193 -7.98 4.84 -11.44
N VAL A 194 -7.23 5.60 -10.64
CA VAL A 194 -7.25 5.55 -9.19
C VAL A 194 -7.52 6.94 -8.66
N THR A 195 -8.46 7.06 -7.72
CA THR A 195 -8.84 8.32 -7.08
C THR A 195 -8.72 8.19 -5.58
N VAL A 196 -8.15 9.19 -4.91
CA VAL A 196 -8.10 9.29 -3.45
C VAL A 196 -9.07 10.36 -2.99
N LEU A 197 -9.98 9.98 -2.10
CA LEU A 197 -10.90 10.88 -1.42
C LEU A 197 -10.30 11.32 -0.10
N LYS A 198 -10.12 12.64 0.06
CA LYS A 198 -9.32 13.19 1.17
C LYS A 198 -10.11 14.07 2.12
N ASP A 199 -11.21 14.68 1.66
CA ASP A 199 -11.95 15.68 2.42
C ASP A 199 -13.23 15.16 3.06
N ALA A 200 -13.80 15.97 3.94
CA ALA A 200 -14.94 15.59 4.75
C ALA A 200 -16.18 15.21 3.91
N ALA A 201 -16.47 15.98 2.86
CA ALA A 201 -17.66 15.78 2.03
C ALA A 201 -17.58 14.47 1.24
N ALA A 202 -16.43 14.14 0.64
CA ALA A 202 -16.26 12.88 -0.06
C ALA A 202 -16.27 11.68 0.91
N LEU A 203 -15.62 11.81 2.08
CA LEU A 203 -15.53 10.73 3.07
C LEU A 203 -16.83 10.49 3.84
N ALA A 204 -17.69 11.51 3.99
CA ALA A 204 -18.98 11.39 4.69
C ALA A 204 -19.94 10.40 4.04
N LEU A 205 -19.78 10.12 2.74
CA LEU A 205 -20.53 9.07 2.03
C LEU A 205 -20.35 7.68 2.67
N TYR A 206 -19.26 7.46 3.42
CA TYR A 206 -18.95 6.19 4.08
C TYR A 206 -19.19 6.21 5.59
N GLY A 207 -19.73 7.31 6.14
CA GLY A 207 -20.18 7.43 7.52
C GLY A 207 -19.16 6.92 8.55
N ASN A 208 -19.52 5.84 9.26
CA ASN A 208 -18.73 5.18 10.30
C ASN A 208 -17.43 4.50 9.82
N ARG A 209 -17.07 4.60 8.54
CA ARG A 209 -15.89 3.90 8.00
C ARG A 209 -14.94 4.83 7.24
N GLY A 210 -15.34 6.06 6.95
CA GLY A 210 -14.61 6.95 6.05
C GLY A 210 -13.44 7.71 6.67
N ALA A 211 -13.25 7.70 8.00
CA ALA A 211 -12.37 8.67 8.63
C ALA A 211 -10.87 8.55 8.28
N ASP A 212 -10.40 7.35 7.93
CA ASP A 212 -8.98 7.10 7.60
C ASP A 212 -8.67 7.35 6.11
N GLY A 213 -9.69 7.65 5.29
CA GLY A 213 -9.55 7.89 3.85
C GLY A 213 -10.16 6.78 2.99
N VAL A 214 -10.37 7.09 1.71
CA VAL A 214 -10.91 6.14 0.72
C VAL A 214 -10.10 6.22 -0.55
N VAL A 215 -9.72 5.07 -1.11
CA VAL A 215 -9.07 4.97 -2.42
C VAL A 215 -9.96 4.17 -3.37
N CYS A 216 -10.41 4.81 -4.44
CA CYS A 216 -11.27 4.26 -5.47
C CYS A 216 -10.46 3.81 -6.67
N PHE A 217 -10.59 2.55 -7.05
CA PHE A 217 -10.04 1.94 -8.24
C PHE A 217 -11.17 1.70 -9.24
N THR A 218 -11.07 2.30 -10.41
CA THR A 218 -12.05 2.12 -11.48
C THR A 218 -11.47 1.16 -12.52
N THR A 219 -12.22 0.12 -12.87
CA THR A 219 -11.77 -0.86 -13.86
C THR A 219 -12.16 -0.45 -15.27
N LYS A 220 -11.36 -0.86 -16.26
CA LYS A 220 -11.59 -0.56 -17.67
C LYS A 220 -12.93 -1.13 -18.13
N ARG A 221 -13.62 -0.37 -18.99
CA ARG A 221 -14.89 -0.76 -19.63
C ARG A 221 -14.76 -0.73 -21.14
N GLY A 222 -15.74 -1.32 -21.83
CA GLY A 222 -15.76 -1.35 -23.29
C GLY A 222 -15.73 0.05 -23.89
N GLY A 223 -14.77 0.31 -24.78
CA GLY A 223 -14.71 1.55 -25.52
C GLY A 223 -15.75 1.63 -26.63
N GLU A 224 -16.00 2.85 -27.11
CA GLU A 224 -16.96 3.13 -28.18
C GLU A 224 -16.35 2.90 -29.57
N HIS A 225 -15.81 1.70 -29.79
CA HIS A 225 -15.27 1.19 -31.06
C HIS A 225 -15.74 -0.26 -31.28
N LYS A 226 -15.73 -0.77 -32.51
CA LYS A 226 -16.34 -2.08 -32.82
C LYS A 226 -15.69 -3.26 -32.07
N PHE A 227 -14.36 -3.35 -32.16
CA PHE A 227 -13.55 -4.39 -31.53
C PHE A 227 -12.09 -3.96 -31.54
N ARG A 228 -11.40 -4.13 -30.41
CA ARG A 228 -9.99 -3.81 -30.24
C ARG A 228 -9.34 -4.89 -29.39
N THR A 229 -8.13 -5.29 -29.76
CA THR A 229 -7.37 -6.29 -29.01
C THR A 229 -6.04 -5.70 -28.54
N HIS A 230 -5.77 -5.81 -27.24
CA HIS A 230 -4.49 -5.45 -26.66
C HIS A 230 -3.77 -6.70 -26.19
N VAL A 231 -2.50 -6.82 -26.55
CA VAL A 231 -1.61 -7.89 -26.11
C VAL A 231 -0.39 -7.25 -25.49
N ASN A 232 -0.10 -7.61 -24.24
CA ASN A 232 1.10 -7.20 -23.55
C ASN A 232 1.86 -8.42 -23.04
N TYR A 233 3.17 -8.44 -23.27
CA TYR A 233 4.05 -9.47 -22.71
C TYR A 233 5.26 -8.82 -22.07
N ASN A 234 5.56 -9.28 -20.86
CA ASN A 234 6.60 -8.77 -19.98
C ASN A 234 7.47 -9.93 -19.48
N LEU A 235 8.76 -9.87 -19.77
CA LEU A 235 9.78 -10.70 -19.11
C LEU A 235 10.52 -9.83 -18.10
N SER A 236 10.49 -10.19 -16.82
CA SER A 236 11.25 -9.49 -15.78
C SER A 236 12.34 -10.39 -15.20
N ILE A 237 13.56 -9.87 -15.16
CA ILE A 237 14.73 -10.48 -14.53
C ILE A 237 14.94 -9.74 -13.22
N GLN A 238 14.92 -10.47 -12.10
CA GLN A 238 14.98 -9.89 -10.76
C GLN A 238 16.30 -10.27 -10.08
N ASN A 239 16.90 -9.34 -9.35
CA ASN A 239 18.09 -9.57 -8.55
C ASN A 239 17.83 -9.11 -7.10
N PRO A 240 18.25 -9.89 -6.09
CA PRO A 240 18.21 -9.41 -4.71
C PRO A 240 19.02 -8.12 -4.54
N PHE A 241 18.52 -7.20 -3.72
CA PHE A 241 19.07 -5.88 -3.52
C PHE A 241 19.62 -5.72 -2.10
N ARG A 242 20.88 -5.27 -1.96
CA ARG A 242 21.56 -4.99 -0.66
C ARG A 242 21.31 -6.10 0.37
N ILE A 243 21.86 -7.30 0.10
CA ILE A 243 21.92 -8.36 1.12
C ILE A 243 23.18 -8.12 1.97
N PRO A 244 23.08 -8.07 3.31
CA PRO A 244 24.24 -7.95 4.18
C PRO A 244 25.23 -9.10 4.01
N GLU A 245 26.51 -8.76 3.93
CA GLU A 245 27.59 -9.74 3.88
C GLU A 245 28.00 -10.14 5.30
N MET A 246 28.01 -11.44 5.57
CA MET A 246 28.43 -12.01 6.85
C MET A 246 29.94 -12.27 6.89
N ALA A 247 30.51 -12.31 8.09
CA ALA A 247 31.92 -12.61 8.28
C ALA A 247 32.25 -14.03 7.82
N ASN A 248 33.34 -14.15 7.06
CA ASN A 248 33.91 -15.47 6.75
C ASN A 248 34.46 -16.14 8.02
N ALA A 249 34.83 -17.42 7.92
CA ALA A 249 35.28 -18.20 9.08
C ALA A 249 36.46 -17.57 9.85
N TYR A 250 37.45 -17.02 9.14
CA TYR A 250 38.61 -16.38 9.77
C TYR A 250 38.25 -15.10 10.51
N ASN A 251 37.48 -14.20 9.88
CA ASN A 251 37.06 -12.94 10.49
C ASN A 251 36.15 -13.19 11.68
N TYR A 252 35.21 -14.13 11.55
CA TYR A 252 34.36 -14.58 12.64
C TYR A 252 35.20 -15.15 13.80
N GLY A 253 36.15 -16.05 13.52
CA GLY A 253 37.00 -16.66 14.54
C GLY A 253 37.85 -15.63 15.30
N ASN A 254 38.42 -14.65 14.59
CA ASN A 254 39.15 -13.54 15.22
C ASN A 254 38.25 -12.69 16.10
N ALA A 255 37.10 -12.25 15.59
CA ALA A 255 36.16 -11.42 16.31
C ALA A 255 35.59 -12.13 17.56
N LEU A 256 35.32 -13.43 17.47
CA LEU A 256 34.90 -14.24 18.61
C LEU A 256 36.01 -14.35 19.66
N ASN A 257 37.25 -14.60 19.24
CA ASN A 257 38.38 -14.63 20.17
C ASN A 257 38.60 -13.26 20.85
N GLU A 258 38.47 -12.17 20.11
CA GLU A 258 38.53 -10.83 20.66
C GLU A 258 37.42 -10.59 21.69
N ALA A 259 36.17 -10.98 21.37
CA ALA A 259 35.04 -10.89 22.28
C ALA A 259 35.26 -11.69 23.57
N LEU A 260 35.75 -12.93 23.46
CA LEU A 260 36.10 -13.78 24.61
C LEU A 260 37.20 -13.13 25.46
N CYS A 261 38.23 -12.58 24.82
CA CYS A 261 39.29 -11.85 25.52
C CYS A 261 38.75 -10.60 26.24
N ASN A 262 37.88 -9.83 25.58
CA ASN A 262 37.19 -8.67 26.19
C ASN A 262 36.32 -9.09 27.38
N ASP A 263 35.81 -10.32 27.37
CA ASP A 263 35.00 -10.90 28.43
C ASP A 263 35.85 -11.51 29.58
N GLY A 264 37.17 -11.67 29.38
CA GLY A 264 38.10 -12.29 30.34
C GLY A 264 38.19 -13.81 30.21
N MET A 265 37.75 -14.37 29.08
CA MET A 265 37.74 -15.79 28.77
C MET A 265 38.90 -16.17 27.84
N ALA A 266 39.26 -17.46 27.85
CA ALA A 266 40.26 -17.98 26.92
C ALA A 266 39.73 -17.95 25.47
N PRO A 267 40.58 -17.66 24.47
CA PRO A 267 40.19 -17.70 23.07
C PRO A 267 39.73 -19.12 22.68
N ARG A 268 38.72 -19.19 21.81
CA ARG A 268 38.17 -20.46 21.32
C ARG A 268 39.03 -21.09 20.22
N TYR A 269 39.57 -20.26 19.33
CA TYR A 269 40.38 -20.73 18.20
C TYR A 269 41.85 -20.40 18.41
N THR A 270 42.73 -21.36 18.15
CA THR A 270 44.18 -21.11 18.19
C THR A 270 44.64 -20.35 16.94
N GLN A 271 45.86 -19.79 16.96
CA GLN A 271 46.47 -19.20 15.76
C GLN A 271 46.63 -20.21 14.62
N TYR A 272 46.81 -21.50 14.96
CA TYR A 272 46.87 -22.58 13.98
C TYR A 272 45.51 -22.78 13.30
N ASP A 273 44.41 -22.84 14.08
CA ASP A 273 43.05 -22.95 13.56
C ASP A 273 42.71 -21.76 12.65
N LEU A 274 42.99 -20.54 13.09
CA LEU A 274 42.74 -19.31 12.32
C LEU A 274 43.52 -19.31 11.00
N ARG A 275 44.80 -19.71 10.99
CA ARG A 275 45.59 -19.81 9.75
C ARG A 275 45.01 -20.85 8.79
N ASN A 276 44.49 -21.98 9.29
CA ASN A 276 43.84 -22.97 8.43
C ASN A 276 42.50 -22.47 7.87
N MET A 277 41.70 -21.76 8.68
CA MET A 277 40.48 -21.09 8.21
C MET A 277 40.78 -20.07 7.10
N LEU A 278 41.85 -19.29 7.25
CA LEU A 278 42.28 -18.29 6.26
C LEU A 278 42.75 -18.95 4.95
N ASN A 279 43.54 -20.02 5.05
CA ASN A 279 44.13 -20.70 3.90
C ASN A 279 43.18 -21.73 3.24
N GLY A 280 42.04 -22.02 3.86
CA GLY A 280 41.09 -23.04 3.37
C GLY A 280 41.64 -24.47 3.42
N VAL A 281 42.56 -24.77 4.34
CA VAL A 281 43.15 -26.10 4.52
C VAL A 281 42.28 -26.91 5.46
N ASN A 282 42.05 -28.20 5.15
CA ASN A 282 41.17 -29.08 5.92
C ASN A 282 39.77 -28.47 6.12
N SER A 283 39.11 -28.03 5.04
CA SER A 283 37.79 -27.36 5.08
C SER A 283 36.69 -28.16 5.77
N TYR A 284 36.88 -29.46 5.96
CA TYR A 284 36.02 -30.28 6.79
C TYR A 284 36.12 -29.92 8.27
N LEU A 285 37.34 -29.73 8.79
CA LEU A 285 37.60 -29.31 10.18
C LEU A 285 37.33 -27.81 10.36
N TYR A 286 37.72 -27.02 9.36
CA TYR A 286 37.62 -25.57 9.33
C TYR A 286 36.67 -25.09 8.21
N PRO A 287 35.36 -25.28 8.37
CA PRO A 287 34.39 -24.87 7.36
C PRO A 287 34.40 -23.36 7.18
N ASN A 288 34.16 -22.92 5.95
CA ASN A 288 33.95 -21.52 5.61
C ASN A 288 32.80 -21.44 4.60
N ILE A 289 31.59 -21.66 5.12
CA ILE A 289 30.38 -21.76 4.28
C ILE A 289 29.78 -20.37 4.08
N ASP A 290 29.58 -19.99 2.82
CA ASP A 290 28.79 -18.83 2.44
C ASP A 290 27.31 -19.22 2.37
N TRP A 291 26.63 -19.16 3.53
CA TRP A 291 25.22 -19.55 3.64
C TRP A 291 24.30 -18.77 2.69
N LYS A 292 24.66 -17.54 2.31
CA LYS A 292 23.90 -16.73 1.36
C LYS A 292 23.94 -17.37 -0.03
N ASN A 293 25.10 -17.76 -0.54
CA ASN A 293 25.20 -18.39 -1.87
C ASN A 293 24.62 -19.81 -1.90
N GLU A 294 24.66 -20.52 -0.76
CA GLU A 294 24.04 -21.84 -0.63
C GLU A 294 22.50 -21.77 -0.64
N LEU A 295 21.92 -20.73 -0.04
CA LEU A 295 20.47 -20.57 0.08
C LEU A 295 19.85 -19.72 -1.03
N LEU A 296 20.56 -18.75 -1.58
CA LEU A 296 20.03 -17.77 -2.52
C LEU A 296 20.77 -17.80 -3.85
N ARG A 297 20.02 -17.68 -4.93
CA ARG A 297 20.53 -17.46 -6.28
C ARG A 297 20.49 -15.98 -6.63
N ASN A 298 21.36 -15.57 -7.53
CA ASN A 298 21.49 -14.16 -7.91
C ASN A 298 20.36 -13.64 -8.81
N THR A 299 19.56 -14.52 -9.42
CA THR A 299 18.58 -14.14 -10.44
C THR A 299 17.26 -14.90 -10.29
N GLY A 300 16.15 -14.17 -10.27
CA GLY A 300 14.77 -14.66 -10.40
C GLY A 300 14.17 -14.28 -11.75
N PHE A 301 13.14 -15.01 -12.18
CA PHE A 301 12.45 -14.77 -13.45
C PHE A 301 10.95 -14.62 -13.20
N ASN A 302 10.36 -13.65 -13.87
CA ASN A 302 8.92 -13.40 -13.84
C ASN A 302 8.40 -13.20 -15.27
N HIS A 303 7.31 -13.88 -15.60
CA HIS A 303 6.60 -13.75 -16.86
C HIS A 303 5.21 -13.18 -16.58
N ASP A 304 4.78 -12.23 -17.39
CA ASP A 304 3.47 -11.61 -17.28
C ASP A 304 2.92 -11.40 -18.70
N LEU A 305 1.78 -12.03 -18.98
CA LEU A 305 1.14 -12.07 -20.29
C LEU A 305 -0.31 -11.67 -20.13
N ASN A 306 -0.68 -10.53 -20.71
CA ASN A 306 -2.02 -9.99 -20.60
C ASN A 306 -2.66 -9.83 -21.98
N PHE A 307 -3.91 -10.27 -22.07
CA PHE A 307 -4.78 -10.12 -23.23
C PHE A 307 -6.02 -9.34 -22.82
N SER A 308 -6.39 -8.31 -23.56
CA SER A 308 -7.69 -7.68 -23.39
C SER A 308 -8.41 -7.45 -24.70
N PHE A 309 -9.72 -7.63 -24.67
CA PHE A 309 -10.64 -7.41 -25.77
C PHE A 309 -11.69 -6.41 -25.33
N ASP A 310 -11.89 -5.36 -26.11
CA ASP A 310 -12.90 -4.36 -25.78
C ASP A 310 -13.62 -3.83 -27.00
N GLY A 311 -14.84 -3.35 -26.80
CA GLY A 311 -15.63 -2.73 -27.84
C GLY A 311 -17.10 -2.54 -27.49
N THR A 312 -17.83 -2.06 -28.49
CA THR A 312 -19.24 -1.73 -28.43
C THR A 312 -19.98 -2.32 -29.64
N SER A 313 -21.16 -2.84 -29.38
CA SER A 313 -22.17 -3.23 -30.37
C SER A 313 -23.39 -2.32 -30.24
N LYS A 314 -24.45 -2.54 -31.04
CA LYS A 314 -25.65 -1.67 -31.03
C LYS A 314 -26.29 -1.45 -29.65
N ARG A 315 -26.16 -2.40 -28.71
CA ARG A 315 -26.78 -2.34 -27.36
C ARG A 315 -25.90 -2.88 -26.25
N MET A 316 -24.67 -3.29 -26.52
CA MET A 316 -23.80 -3.94 -25.53
C MET A 316 -22.37 -3.44 -25.67
N ARG A 317 -21.82 -2.95 -24.56
CA ARG A 317 -20.42 -2.61 -24.36
C ARG A 317 -19.76 -3.73 -23.56
N TYR A 318 -18.56 -4.14 -23.96
CA TYR A 318 -17.86 -5.25 -23.31
C TYR A 318 -16.37 -4.95 -23.17
N TYR A 319 -15.80 -5.42 -22.06
CA TYR A 319 -14.37 -5.51 -21.81
C TYR A 319 -14.09 -6.88 -21.21
N VAL A 320 -13.19 -7.63 -21.82
CA VAL A 320 -12.72 -8.94 -21.34
C VAL A 320 -11.21 -8.87 -21.18
N PHE A 321 -10.71 -9.32 -20.05
CA PHE A 321 -9.29 -9.34 -19.71
C PHE A 321 -8.91 -10.73 -19.24
N ALA A 322 -7.80 -11.24 -19.77
CA ALA A 322 -7.19 -12.48 -19.36
C ALA A 322 -5.71 -12.23 -19.08
N ASP A 323 -5.24 -12.74 -17.95
CA ASP A 323 -3.87 -12.57 -17.50
C ASP A 323 -3.29 -13.89 -17.01
N TYR A 324 -2.05 -14.15 -17.39
CA TYR A 324 -1.23 -15.21 -16.86
C TYR A 324 0.08 -14.63 -16.35
N SER A 325 0.35 -14.82 -15.07
CA SER A 325 1.60 -14.40 -14.44
C SER A 325 2.28 -15.56 -13.72
N SER A 326 3.61 -15.65 -13.84
CA SER A 326 4.41 -16.64 -13.13
C SER A 326 5.70 -16.05 -12.57
N ASN A 327 5.99 -16.33 -11.31
CA ASN A 327 7.21 -15.88 -10.64
C ASN A 327 7.99 -17.08 -10.09
N ARG A 328 9.31 -17.09 -10.31
CA ARG A 328 10.25 -18.04 -9.71
C ARG A 328 11.27 -17.28 -8.87
N GLY A 329 11.23 -17.48 -7.56
CA GLY A 329 11.94 -16.70 -6.55
C GLY A 329 13.46 -16.92 -6.45
N PHE A 330 14.06 -16.69 -5.29
CA PHE A 330 15.51 -16.64 -5.10
C PHE A 330 16.10 -17.85 -4.36
N PHE A 331 15.33 -18.83 -3.89
CA PHE A 331 15.97 -19.96 -3.22
C PHE A 331 16.82 -20.78 -4.19
N ASN A 332 18.01 -21.16 -3.76
CA ASN A 332 18.92 -22.04 -4.48
C ASN A 332 18.78 -23.48 -3.97
N ASN A 333 19.32 -24.45 -4.71
CA ASN A 333 19.36 -25.86 -4.30
C ASN A 333 17.97 -26.47 -3.99
N THR A 334 16.91 -25.95 -4.61
CA THR A 334 15.53 -26.32 -4.31
C THR A 334 15.13 -27.68 -4.88
N ASP A 335 15.88 -28.16 -5.86
CA ASP A 335 15.64 -29.38 -6.63
C ASP A 335 16.53 -30.55 -6.16
N LEU A 336 17.08 -30.46 -4.93
CA LEU A 336 17.90 -31.52 -4.31
C LEU A 336 17.11 -32.81 -3.97
N ASN A 337 15.78 -32.78 -4.05
CA ASN A 337 14.94 -33.95 -3.80
C ASN A 337 14.39 -34.49 -5.12
N ASP A 338 14.40 -35.81 -5.27
CA ASP A 338 13.81 -36.45 -6.44
C ASP A 338 12.29 -36.24 -6.45
N GLY A 339 11.77 -35.76 -7.58
CA GLY A 339 10.33 -35.65 -7.86
C GLY A 339 9.63 -34.40 -7.34
N TYR A 340 10.30 -33.48 -6.63
CA TYR A 340 9.71 -32.20 -6.24
C TYR A 340 10.73 -31.08 -5.98
N SER A 341 10.26 -29.84 -6.12
CA SER A 341 11.02 -28.64 -5.79
C SER A 341 10.51 -28.02 -4.50
N THR A 342 11.41 -27.41 -3.72
CA THR A 342 11.07 -26.55 -2.57
C THR A 342 11.09 -25.06 -2.92
N GLN A 343 11.15 -24.72 -4.21
CA GLN A 343 11.26 -23.34 -4.67
C GLN A 343 10.06 -22.49 -4.26
N THR A 344 10.34 -21.22 -3.96
CA THR A 344 9.31 -20.18 -3.89
C THR A 344 8.84 -19.85 -5.29
N GLU A 345 7.64 -20.28 -5.64
CA GLU A 345 7.06 -20.09 -6.97
C GLU A 345 5.62 -19.63 -6.86
N MET A 346 5.16 -18.88 -7.86
CA MET A 346 3.79 -18.44 -7.98
C MET A 346 3.32 -18.56 -9.41
N TYR A 347 2.09 -19.03 -9.59
CA TYR A 347 1.37 -19.06 -10.86
C TYR A 347 -0.02 -18.46 -10.63
N SER A 348 -0.45 -17.58 -11.50
CA SER A 348 -1.76 -16.94 -11.43
C SER A 348 -2.42 -16.87 -12.79
N LEU A 349 -3.72 -17.17 -12.81
CA LEU A 349 -4.62 -16.95 -13.93
C LEU A 349 -5.74 -16.03 -13.47
N ARG A 350 -5.95 -14.92 -14.19
CA ARG A 350 -7.06 -13.98 -13.93
C ARG A 350 -7.92 -13.85 -15.17
N LEU A 351 -9.22 -13.80 -14.94
CA LEU A 351 -10.22 -13.52 -15.97
C LEU A 351 -11.17 -12.46 -15.44
N ARG A 352 -11.30 -11.35 -16.16
CA ARG A 352 -12.28 -10.29 -15.87
C ARG A 352 -13.17 -10.06 -17.07
N THR A 353 -14.45 -9.84 -16.79
CA THR A 353 -15.47 -9.50 -17.78
C THR A 353 -16.33 -8.39 -17.23
N ASN A 354 -16.29 -7.23 -17.88
CA ASN A 354 -17.14 -6.08 -17.60
C ASN A 354 -18.10 -5.91 -18.79
N LEU A 355 -19.39 -6.14 -18.57
CA LEU A 355 -20.45 -6.06 -19.57
C LEU A 355 -21.44 -4.99 -19.19
N GLU A 356 -21.91 -4.25 -20.19
CA GLU A 356 -22.97 -3.26 -20.02
C GLU A 356 -23.93 -3.36 -21.20
N THR A 357 -25.20 -3.65 -20.92
CA THR A 357 -26.22 -3.91 -21.93
C THR A 357 -27.44 -3.03 -21.70
N ASP A 358 -27.83 -2.32 -22.76
CA ASP A 358 -29.06 -1.53 -22.78
C ASP A 358 -30.23 -2.49 -23.11
N ILE A 359 -30.92 -2.98 -22.06
CA ILE A 359 -32.03 -3.93 -22.18
C ILE A 359 -33.27 -3.25 -22.76
N SER A 360 -33.47 -1.98 -22.43
CA SER A 360 -34.52 -1.12 -22.97
C SER A 360 -33.96 0.29 -23.20
N PRO A 361 -34.68 1.20 -23.91
CA PRO A 361 -34.27 2.59 -24.04
C PRO A 361 -34.12 3.35 -22.71
N THR A 362 -34.69 2.83 -21.62
CA THR A 362 -34.65 3.44 -20.29
C THR A 362 -33.95 2.57 -19.24
N SER A 363 -33.50 1.37 -19.60
CA SER A 363 -32.95 0.39 -18.64
C SER A 363 -31.62 -0.17 -19.11
N THR A 364 -30.60 -0.07 -18.27
CA THR A 364 -29.26 -0.60 -18.52
C THR A 364 -28.89 -1.60 -17.43
N LEU A 365 -28.30 -2.73 -17.82
CA LEU A 365 -27.77 -3.75 -16.93
C LEU A 365 -26.24 -3.79 -17.05
N ARG A 366 -25.54 -3.66 -15.93
CA ARG A 366 -24.09 -3.89 -15.84
C ARG A 366 -23.77 -5.14 -15.05
N ILE A 367 -22.88 -5.95 -15.60
CA ILE A 367 -22.34 -7.15 -14.96
C ILE A 367 -20.82 -7.00 -14.94
N ASN A 368 -20.21 -7.02 -13.75
CA ASN A 368 -18.76 -7.11 -13.62
C ASN A 368 -18.43 -8.43 -12.92
N LEU A 369 -17.63 -9.27 -13.55
CA LEU A 369 -17.16 -10.55 -13.01
C LEU A 369 -15.64 -10.56 -13.04
N MET A 370 -15.01 -10.99 -11.96
CA MET A 370 -13.59 -11.32 -11.93
C MET A 370 -13.39 -12.66 -11.21
N GLY A 371 -12.64 -13.55 -11.84
CA GLY A 371 -12.16 -14.80 -11.27
C GLY A 371 -10.63 -14.80 -11.23
N HIS A 372 -10.07 -15.19 -10.09
CA HIS A 372 -8.62 -15.31 -9.90
C HIS A 372 -8.29 -16.67 -9.30
N LEU A 373 -7.47 -17.43 -10.02
CA LEU A 373 -6.90 -18.69 -9.58
C LEU A 373 -5.41 -18.47 -9.35
N GLN A 374 -5.00 -18.48 -8.09
CA GLN A 374 -3.59 -18.36 -7.73
C GLN A 374 -3.12 -19.64 -7.04
N GLN A 375 -1.89 -20.01 -7.36
CA GLN A 375 -1.16 -21.04 -6.66
C GLN A 375 0.21 -20.50 -6.34
N TYR A 376 0.63 -20.59 -5.08
CA TYR A 376 2.01 -20.33 -4.72
C TYR A 376 2.56 -21.42 -3.82
N GLN A 377 3.87 -21.60 -3.86
CA GLN A 377 4.59 -22.63 -3.14
C GLN A 377 5.75 -22.02 -2.38
N TYR A 378 6.07 -22.58 -1.22
CA TYR A 378 7.25 -22.24 -0.43
C TYR A 378 7.72 -23.45 0.41
N PRO A 379 8.98 -23.46 0.88
CA PRO A 379 9.45 -24.49 1.82
C PRO A 379 8.55 -24.60 3.05
N THR A 380 8.32 -25.81 3.56
CA THR A 380 7.53 -25.99 4.80
C THR A 380 8.18 -25.28 6.01
N ALA A 381 9.50 -25.07 5.97
CA ALA A 381 10.22 -24.26 6.96
C ALA A 381 10.05 -22.73 6.78
N GLY A 382 9.15 -22.28 5.91
CA GLY A 382 8.89 -20.87 5.61
C GLY A 382 9.96 -20.23 4.73
N THR A 383 9.84 -18.93 4.51
CA THR A 383 10.70 -18.12 3.62
C THR A 383 11.68 -17.21 4.36
N ASP A 384 11.58 -17.14 5.69
CA ASP A 384 12.45 -16.35 6.56
C ASP A 384 13.93 -16.79 6.45
N LEU A 385 14.86 -15.83 6.50
CA LEU A 385 16.30 -16.06 6.34
C LEU A 385 17.08 -15.91 7.67
N THR A 386 16.41 -15.92 8.82
CA THR A 386 17.06 -15.75 10.13
C THR A 386 18.19 -16.76 10.35
N ASP A 387 17.97 -18.04 10.02
CA ASP A 387 19.00 -19.09 10.15
C ASP A 387 20.22 -18.81 9.25
N MET A 388 20.03 -18.20 8.07
CA MET A 388 21.12 -17.84 7.14
C MET A 388 22.05 -16.80 7.75
N TYR A 389 21.48 -15.77 8.36
CA TYR A 389 22.24 -14.69 8.99
C TYR A 389 22.80 -15.13 10.34
N ASN A 390 22.06 -15.91 11.14
CA ASN A 390 22.49 -16.28 12.49
C ASN A 390 23.56 -17.38 12.52
N THR A 391 23.67 -18.22 11.49
CA THR A 391 24.64 -19.33 11.47
C THR A 391 26.03 -18.86 11.02
N PRO A 392 27.08 -18.97 11.85
CA PRO A 392 28.44 -18.61 11.45
C PRO A 392 28.96 -19.46 10.27
N SER A 393 29.79 -18.87 9.41
CA SER A 393 30.46 -19.61 8.32
C SER A 393 31.38 -20.73 8.83
N ALA A 394 31.87 -20.61 10.06
CA ALA A 394 32.73 -21.58 10.75
C ALA A 394 31.98 -22.65 11.57
N ALA A 395 30.64 -22.64 11.59
CA ALA A 395 29.86 -23.44 12.54
C ALA A 395 29.97 -24.95 12.31
N PHE A 396 29.79 -25.39 11.05
CA PHE A 396 29.89 -26.78 10.61
C PHE A 396 29.89 -26.88 9.07
N PRO A 397 30.42 -27.96 8.47
CA PRO A 397 30.26 -28.25 7.04
C PRO A 397 28.81 -28.59 6.67
N ILE A 398 28.41 -28.49 5.41
CA ILE A 398 27.01 -28.74 4.99
C ILE A 398 26.59 -30.21 5.19
N LYS A 399 27.45 -31.16 4.77
CA LYS A 399 27.23 -32.60 4.86
C LYS A 399 28.52 -33.35 5.18
N SER A 400 28.39 -34.53 5.79
CA SER A 400 29.44 -35.56 5.83
C SER A 400 28.83 -36.92 5.52
N ASN A 401 29.46 -37.70 4.63
CA ASN A 401 28.97 -39.02 4.20
C ASN A 401 27.48 -39.01 3.81
N ASN A 402 27.07 -38.03 2.99
CA ASN A 402 25.69 -37.75 2.57
C ASN A 402 24.68 -37.40 3.67
N MET A 403 25.11 -37.24 4.91
CA MET A 403 24.25 -36.84 6.03
C MET A 403 24.36 -35.34 6.31
N TRP A 404 23.23 -34.68 6.54
CA TRP A 404 23.18 -33.28 6.94
C TRP A 404 23.88 -33.09 8.27
N LEU A 405 24.72 -32.06 8.38
CA LEU A 405 25.36 -31.70 9.64
C LEU A 405 24.75 -30.43 10.19
N GLN A 406 24.66 -30.37 11.51
CA GLN A 406 24.36 -29.16 12.27
C GLN A 406 25.04 -29.26 13.64
N ASN A 407 24.86 -28.31 14.54
CA ASN A 407 25.34 -28.46 15.92
C ASN A 407 24.20 -28.18 16.93
N GLN A 408 24.51 -28.20 18.23
CA GLN A 408 23.50 -28.01 19.27
C GLN A 408 22.87 -26.61 19.28
N ILE A 409 23.53 -25.62 18.68
CA ILE A 409 23.13 -24.21 18.69
C ILE A 409 22.44 -23.85 17.37
N PHE A 410 23.07 -24.16 16.24
CA PHE A 410 22.64 -23.75 14.92
C PHE A 410 22.18 -24.96 14.10
N LYS A 411 21.02 -24.81 13.46
CA LYS A 411 20.50 -25.75 12.48
C LYS A 411 21.13 -25.49 11.13
N ASN A 412 21.20 -26.51 10.28
CA ASN A 412 21.66 -26.34 8.90
C ASN A 412 20.64 -25.54 8.08
N PRO A 413 20.93 -24.28 7.69
CA PRO A 413 19.95 -23.41 7.03
C PRO A 413 19.47 -23.99 5.69
N LEU A 414 20.38 -24.57 4.91
CA LEU A 414 20.06 -25.22 3.63
C LEU A 414 19.16 -26.43 3.84
N ALA A 415 19.46 -27.29 4.81
CA ALA A 415 18.64 -28.47 5.09
C ALA A 415 17.23 -28.09 5.56
N GLN A 416 17.08 -27.04 6.37
CA GLN A 416 15.76 -26.55 6.79
C GLN A 416 14.89 -26.18 5.58
N LYS A 417 15.44 -25.46 4.58
CA LYS A 417 14.68 -25.04 3.40
C LYS A 417 14.44 -26.16 2.38
N THR A 418 15.35 -27.11 2.27
CA THR A 418 15.32 -28.10 1.18
C THR A 418 14.84 -29.48 1.61
N ALA A 419 15.10 -29.91 2.84
CA ALA A 419 14.90 -31.30 3.25
C ALA A 419 13.56 -31.56 3.97
N LYS A 420 12.76 -30.53 4.27
CA LYS A 420 11.50 -30.65 5.03
C LYS A 420 10.23 -30.74 4.18
N GLY A 421 10.37 -30.67 2.85
CA GLY A 421 9.23 -30.59 1.93
C GLY A 421 8.74 -29.15 1.70
N TYR A 422 7.52 -29.01 1.21
CA TYR A 422 6.94 -27.74 0.78
C TYR A 422 5.46 -27.64 1.10
N THR A 423 4.97 -26.41 1.13
CA THR A 423 3.54 -26.08 1.23
C THR A 423 3.12 -25.38 -0.04
N THR A 424 2.01 -25.83 -0.62
CA THR A 424 1.33 -25.20 -1.74
C THR A 424 0.03 -24.58 -1.25
N MET A 425 -0.13 -23.28 -1.50
CA MET A 425 -1.36 -22.55 -1.26
C MET A 425 -2.17 -22.48 -2.55
N LEU A 426 -3.45 -22.82 -2.47
CA LEU A 426 -4.41 -22.66 -3.57
C LEU A 426 -5.43 -21.60 -3.19
N GLN A 427 -5.32 -20.42 -3.81
CA GLN A 427 -6.26 -19.33 -3.61
C GLN A 427 -7.26 -19.24 -4.77
N ARG A 428 -8.53 -19.09 -4.41
CA ARG A 428 -9.68 -19.06 -5.33
C ARG A 428 -10.55 -17.87 -4.99
N THR A 429 -10.54 -16.86 -5.85
CA THR A 429 -11.29 -15.61 -5.64
C THR A 429 -12.30 -15.39 -6.75
N LEU A 430 -13.53 -15.02 -6.38
CA LEU A 430 -14.61 -14.59 -7.26
C LEU A 430 -15.14 -13.24 -6.77
N PHE A 431 -15.16 -12.26 -7.65
CA PHE A 431 -15.88 -11.00 -7.49
C PHE A 431 -17.01 -10.92 -8.50
N ALA A 432 -18.22 -10.64 -8.04
CA ALA A 432 -19.39 -10.55 -8.90
C ALA A 432 -20.25 -9.35 -8.53
N ASP A 433 -20.52 -8.49 -9.52
CA ASP A 433 -21.38 -7.31 -9.41
C ASP A 433 -22.50 -7.36 -10.43
N LEU A 434 -23.70 -7.02 -9.98
CA LEU A 434 -24.86 -6.77 -10.83
C LEU A 434 -25.40 -5.39 -10.51
N THR A 435 -25.47 -4.52 -11.51
CA THR A 435 -26.08 -3.18 -11.39
C THR A 435 -27.20 -3.03 -12.39
N PHE A 436 -28.35 -2.56 -11.93
CA PHE A 436 -29.50 -2.24 -12.76
C PHE A 436 -29.82 -0.75 -12.64
N ASP A 437 -29.82 -0.07 -13.78
CA ASP A 437 -30.19 1.34 -13.91
C ASP A 437 -31.52 1.49 -14.60
N GLN A 438 -32.35 2.36 -14.04
CA GLN A 438 -33.64 2.72 -14.61
C GLN A 438 -33.75 4.23 -14.69
N ASN A 439 -33.87 4.74 -15.91
CA ASN A 439 -34.28 6.12 -16.16
C ASN A 439 -35.79 6.25 -15.90
N LEU A 440 -36.17 7.17 -15.01
CA LEU A 440 -37.54 7.45 -14.59
C LEU A 440 -38.01 8.85 -15.05
N SER A 441 -37.35 9.42 -16.06
CA SER A 441 -37.69 10.74 -16.62
C SER A 441 -39.11 10.85 -17.15
N MET A 442 -39.77 9.71 -17.41
CA MET A 442 -41.21 9.65 -17.73
C MET A 442 -42.11 10.10 -16.58
N LEU A 443 -41.68 9.92 -15.33
CA LEU A 443 -42.41 10.37 -14.14
C LEU A 443 -42.01 11.81 -13.81
N ILE A 444 -40.71 12.04 -13.67
CA ILE A 444 -40.12 13.34 -13.34
C ILE A 444 -38.83 13.47 -14.13
N LYS A 445 -38.74 14.47 -15.01
CA LYS A 445 -37.53 14.75 -15.81
C LYS A 445 -36.29 14.84 -14.92
N GLY A 446 -35.27 14.05 -15.23
CA GLY A 446 -34.01 14.02 -14.47
C GLY A 446 -33.95 12.97 -13.35
N LEU A 447 -35.06 12.27 -13.08
CA LEU A 447 -35.12 11.22 -12.07
C LEU A 447 -34.58 9.88 -12.62
N SER A 448 -33.71 9.22 -11.85
CA SER A 448 -33.27 7.85 -12.10
C SER A 448 -33.20 7.03 -10.82
N ALA A 449 -33.28 5.72 -10.97
CA ALA A 449 -33.12 4.74 -9.90
C ALA A 449 -32.04 3.74 -10.27
N GLN A 450 -31.25 3.33 -9.30
CA GLN A 450 -30.19 2.35 -9.47
C GLN A 450 -30.19 1.35 -8.32
N LEU A 451 -30.02 0.08 -8.64
CA LEU A 451 -29.84 -1.01 -7.67
C LEU A 451 -28.56 -1.75 -8.01
N ARG A 452 -27.68 -1.93 -7.01
CA ARG A 452 -26.49 -2.77 -7.14
C ARG A 452 -26.45 -3.85 -6.07
N ILE A 453 -26.07 -5.04 -6.50
CA ILE A 453 -25.83 -6.21 -5.65
C ILE A 453 -24.46 -6.76 -6.00
N SER A 454 -23.65 -7.00 -4.98
CA SER A 454 -22.30 -7.51 -5.11
C SER A 454 -22.09 -8.70 -4.19
N TYR A 455 -21.36 -9.71 -4.68
CA TYR A 455 -20.98 -10.90 -3.95
C TYR A 455 -19.52 -11.24 -4.24
N ASP A 456 -18.72 -11.29 -3.18
CA ASP A 456 -17.32 -11.66 -3.24
C ASP A 456 -17.08 -12.91 -2.39
N ASN A 457 -16.28 -13.84 -2.89
CA ASN A 457 -15.86 -15.04 -2.18
C ASN A 457 -14.39 -15.30 -2.48
N SER A 458 -13.55 -15.31 -1.45
CA SER A 458 -12.15 -15.71 -1.55
C SER A 458 -11.90 -16.85 -0.56
N ALA A 459 -11.24 -17.89 -1.04
CA ALA A 459 -10.96 -19.09 -0.28
C ALA A 459 -9.53 -19.55 -0.54
N ASP A 460 -8.90 -19.94 0.55
CA ASP A 460 -7.50 -20.31 0.65
C ASP A 460 -7.44 -21.76 1.13
N MET A 461 -6.76 -22.62 0.38
CA MET A 461 -6.62 -24.04 0.69
C MET A 461 -5.15 -24.40 0.79
N ASP A 462 -4.78 -25.04 1.90
CA ASP A 462 -3.41 -25.49 2.15
C ASP A 462 -3.25 -26.95 1.70
N ASP A 463 -2.21 -27.19 0.90
CA ASP A 463 -1.71 -28.54 0.60
C ASP A 463 -0.25 -28.62 1.08
N THR A 464 -0.06 -29.24 2.24
CA THR A 464 1.27 -29.36 2.86
C THR A 464 1.83 -30.75 2.63
N ARG A 465 3.05 -30.80 2.08
CA ARG A 465 3.82 -32.01 1.87
C ARG A 465 5.09 -31.93 2.69
N SER A 466 5.13 -32.63 3.81
CA SER A 466 6.20 -32.50 4.81
C SER A 466 6.91 -33.81 5.07
N LYS A 467 8.19 -33.74 5.42
CA LYS A 467 8.98 -34.87 5.90
C LYS A 467 10.01 -34.41 6.92
N GLU A 468 10.52 -35.34 7.70
CA GLU A 468 11.71 -35.14 8.52
C GLU A 468 12.95 -35.73 7.83
N TYR A 469 14.12 -35.24 8.23
CA TYR A 469 15.41 -35.68 7.72
C TYR A 469 16.33 -36.10 8.86
N ALA A 470 17.16 -37.12 8.62
CA ALA A 470 18.22 -37.49 9.54
C ALA A 470 19.42 -36.53 9.43
N TYR A 471 20.04 -36.23 10.57
CA TYR A 471 21.20 -35.36 10.64
C TYR A 471 22.16 -35.81 11.74
N ASN A 472 23.42 -35.38 11.63
CA ASN A 472 24.38 -35.48 12.71
C ASN A 472 24.56 -34.12 13.37
N ASN A 473 24.42 -34.08 14.70
CA ASN A 473 25.00 -33.00 15.48
C ASN A 473 26.50 -33.23 15.58
N VAL A 474 27.28 -32.22 15.21
CA VAL A 474 28.73 -32.23 15.30
C VAL A 474 29.20 -31.44 16.52
N THR A 475 30.18 -31.99 17.23
CA THR A 475 30.87 -31.33 18.35
C THR A 475 32.38 -31.38 18.08
N GLN A 476 33.07 -30.25 18.16
CA GLN A 476 34.51 -30.17 17.88
C GLN A 476 35.33 -30.93 18.94
N LEU A 477 36.33 -31.67 18.49
CA LEU A 477 37.31 -32.34 19.34
C LEU A 477 38.66 -31.64 19.23
N PHE A 478 39.26 -31.36 20.38
CA PHE A 478 40.52 -30.61 20.50
C PHE A 478 41.65 -31.52 20.95
N ASN A 479 42.86 -31.32 20.38
CA ASN A 479 44.06 -32.04 20.80
C ASN A 479 44.70 -31.37 22.03
N GLU A 480 45.81 -31.92 22.53
CA GLU A 480 46.53 -31.36 23.70
C GLU A 480 47.00 -29.91 23.49
N SER A 481 47.24 -29.50 22.25
CA SER A 481 47.61 -28.13 21.88
C SER A 481 46.40 -27.19 21.74
N GLY A 482 45.18 -27.69 21.95
CA GLY A 482 43.94 -26.92 21.80
C GLY A 482 43.48 -26.74 20.34
N ASN A 483 44.12 -27.40 19.37
CA ASN A 483 43.72 -27.31 17.96
C ASN A 483 42.59 -28.30 17.66
N ILE A 484 41.70 -27.93 16.75
CA ILE A 484 40.64 -28.84 16.27
C ILE A 484 41.31 -29.95 15.45
N TYR A 485 41.07 -31.22 15.81
CA TYR A 485 41.61 -32.37 15.06
C TYR A 485 40.53 -33.27 14.46
N ASP A 486 39.32 -33.29 15.01
CA ASP A 486 38.19 -34.07 14.51
C ASP A 486 36.84 -33.52 15.03
N TYR A 487 35.72 -34.14 14.61
CA TYR A 487 34.37 -33.93 15.13
C TYR A 487 33.80 -35.22 15.70
N LEU A 488 33.09 -35.11 16.83
CA LEU A 488 32.18 -36.15 17.29
C LEU A 488 30.83 -36.02 16.58
N TYR A 489 30.41 -37.09 15.91
CA TYR A 489 29.14 -37.17 15.20
C TYR A 489 28.11 -37.91 16.04
N THR A 490 27.04 -37.22 16.43
CA THR A 490 25.88 -37.85 17.09
C THR A 490 24.67 -37.78 16.18
N ARG A 491 24.15 -38.93 15.74
CA ARG A 491 23.00 -39.00 14.83
C ARG A 491 21.70 -38.74 15.57
N TYR A 492 20.85 -37.91 14.97
CA TYR A 492 19.50 -37.60 15.42
C TYR A 492 18.53 -37.59 14.22
N GLY A 493 17.24 -37.62 14.55
CA GLY A 493 16.17 -37.64 13.54
C GLY A 493 16.16 -38.94 12.73
N ASN A 494 15.12 -39.06 11.90
CA ASN A 494 14.97 -40.15 10.95
C ASN A 494 14.53 -39.54 9.62
N ASP A 495 15.00 -40.11 8.52
CA ASP A 495 14.44 -39.80 7.21
C ASP A 495 13.05 -40.41 7.15
N THR A 496 12.04 -39.59 6.91
CA THR A 496 10.67 -40.05 6.71
C THR A 496 10.25 -39.90 5.25
N GLU A 497 9.26 -40.69 4.85
CA GLU A 497 8.56 -40.45 3.60
C GLU A 497 7.81 -39.10 3.64
N LEU A 498 7.51 -38.57 2.46
CA LEU A 498 6.74 -37.35 2.30
C LEU A 498 5.29 -37.62 2.72
N VAL A 499 4.83 -36.97 3.79
CA VAL A 499 3.46 -37.06 4.29
C VAL A 499 2.61 -35.95 3.68
N PHE A 500 1.44 -36.33 3.18
CA PHE A 500 0.48 -35.45 2.53
C PHE A 500 -0.61 -35.04 3.52
N ASN A 501 -0.76 -33.74 3.73
CA ASN A 501 -1.89 -33.18 4.47
C ASN A 501 -2.76 -32.36 3.50
N ASN A 502 -3.75 -33.03 2.91
CA ASN A 502 -4.52 -32.49 1.80
C ASN A 502 -5.63 -31.54 2.28
N GLY A 503 -5.58 -30.29 1.81
CA GLY A 503 -6.77 -29.49 1.46
C GLY A 503 -7.66 -29.08 2.62
N VAL A 504 -7.09 -28.67 3.75
CA VAL A 504 -7.88 -27.94 4.75
C VAL A 504 -8.16 -26.56 4.16
N LEU A 505 -9.44 -26.21 3.98
CA LEU A 505 -9.86 -24.83 3.75
C LEU A 505 -9.31 -23.99 4.90
N ALA A 506 -8.22 -23.27 4.69
CA ALA A 506 -7.48 -22.55 5.72
C ALA A 506 -8.28 -21.32 6.12
N THR A 507 -8.57 -20.47 5.14
CA THR A 507 -9.38 -19.27 5.30
C THR A 507 -10.50 -19.22 4.26
N GLN A 508 -11.60 -18.56 4.63
CA GLN A 508 -12.63 -18.19 3.68
C GLN A 508 -13.23 -16.85 4.10
N PHE A 509 -13.37 -15.97 3.13
CA PHE A 509 -13.98 -14.67 3.26
C PHE A 509 -15.11 -14.52 2.25
N MET A 510 -16.29 -14.18 2.74
CA MET A 510 -17.46 -13.89 1.92
C MET A 510 -17.95 -12.48 2.23
N ARG A 511 -18.21 -11.69 1.19
CA ARG A 511 -18.78 -10.35 1.32
C ARG A 511 -20.00 -10.22 0.43
N THR A 512 -21.03 -9.57 0.94
CA THR A 512 -22.22 -9.20 0.18
C THR A 512 -22.52 -7.75 0.44
N SER A 513 -22.66 -6.97 -0.63
CA SER A 513 -22.97 -5.55 -0.57
C SER A 513 -24.20 -5.26 -1.41
N ILE A 514 -25.12 -4.48 -0.88
CA ILE A 514 -26.31 -4.03 -1.59
C ILE A 514 -26.41 -2.53 -1.39
N TRP A 515 -26.60 -1.79 -2.46
CA TRP A 515 -26.98 -0.40 -2.35
C TRP A 515 -28.00 -0.02 -3.42
N ALA A 516 -28.88 0.91 -3.04
CA ALA A 516 -29.91 1.45 -3.91
C ALA A 516 -29.82 2.96 -3.87
N LYS A 517 -29.93 3.60 -5.03
CA LYS A 517 -29.79 5.05 -5.20
C LYS A 517 -30.98 5.58 -6.00
N LEU A 518 -31.64 6.60 -5.46
CA LEU A 518 -32.55 7.46 -6.20
C LEU A 518 -31.82 8.77 -6.47
N ASN A 519 -31.80 9.20 -7.72
CA ASN A 519 -31.01 10.33 -8.17
C ASN A 519 -31.89 11.30 -8.98
N TYR A 520 -31.72 12.60 -8.74
CA TYR A 520 -32.41 13.65 -9.46
C TYR A 520 -31.39 14.68 -9.96
N ILE A 521 -31.11 14.64 -11.26
CA ILE A 521 -30.21 15.58 -11.93
C ILE A 521 -31.02 16.45 -12.85
N ARG A 522 -30.96 17.78 -12.65
CA ARG A 522 -31.68 18.71 -13.52
C ARG A 522 -30.99 20.06 -13.61
N ASP A 523 -30.95 20.56 -14.85
CA ASP A 523 -30.57 21.92 -15.18
C ASP A 523 -31.79 22.84 -15.26
N PHE A 524 -31.68 24.01 -14.64
CA PHE A 524 -32.63 25.12 -14.72
C PHE A 524 -31.87 26.37 -15.15
N ASN A 525 -31.68 26.57 -16.46
CA ASN A 525 -30.83 27.62 -17.01
C ASN A 525 -29.40 27.52 -16.42
N ALA A 526 -28.95 28.54 -15.68
CA ALA A 526 -27.64 28.56 -15.04
C ALA A 526 -27.55 27.73 -13.74
N HIS A 527 -28.63 27.08 -13.31
CA HIS A 527 -28.65 26.30 -12.06
C HIS A 527 -28.56 24.80 -12.36
N HIS A 528 -27.51 24.13 -11.88
CA HIS A 528 -27.41 22.68 -11.89
C HIS A 528 -27.77 22.13 -10.52
N VAL A 529 -28.71 21.17 -10.46
CA VAL A 529 -29.09 20.49 -9.22
C VAL A 529 -28.88 18.99 -9.37
N ASN A 530 -28.16 18.39 -8.43
CA ASN A 530 -27.90 16.96 -8.36
C ASN A 530 -28.17 16.45 -6.94
N ALA A 531 -29.31 15.81 -6.71
CA ALA A 531 -29.73 15.33 -5.40
C ALA A 531 -29.91 13.81 -5.40
N LYS A 532 -29.37 13.15 -4.37
CA LYS A 532 -29.32 11.69 -4.25
C LYS A 532 -29.76 11.24 -2.86
N VAL A 533 -30.55 10.18 -2.83
CA VAL A 533 -30.83 9.39 -1.64
C VAL A 533 -30.28 7.99 -1.86
N ILE A 534 -29.41 7.54 -0.96
CA ILE A 534 -28.71 6.26 -1.08
C ILE A 534 -28.97 5.43 0.18
N PHE A 535 -29.35 4.17 -0.02
CA PHE A 535 -29.31 3.13 1.00
C PHE A 535 -28.12 2.23 0.71
N SER A 536 -27.30 1.93 1.71
CA SER A 536 -26.14 1.05 1.56
C SER A 536 -26.08 0.05 2.71
N GLN A 537 -25.82 -1.22 2.39
CA GLN A 537 -25.66 -2.28 3.37
C GLN A 537 -24.56 -3.23 2.92
N GLY A 538 -23.58 -3.46 3.79
CA GLY A 538 -22.54 -4.46 3.57
C GLY A 538 -22.54 -5.49 4.68
N LYS A 539 -22.27 -6.74 4.32
CA LYS A 539 -22.11 -7.88 5.22
C LYS A 539 -20.85 -8.61 4.85
N SER A 540 -19.98 -8.84 5.83
CA SER A 540 -18.77 -9.67 5.69
C SER A 540 -18.86 -10.86 6.63
N LYS A 541 -18.47 -12.04 6.16
CA LYS A 541 -18.44 -13.29 6.93
C LYS A 541 -17.11 -13.97 6.73
N PHE A 542 -16.39 -14.21 7.83
CA PHE A 542 -15.18 -15.02 7.83
C PHE A 542 -15.50 -16.43 8.33
N ARG A 543 -14.61 -17.39 8.04
CA ARG A 543 -14.65 -18.74 8.60
C ARG A 543 -14.65 -18.70 10.13
N GLY A 544 -15.41 -19.60 10.78
CA GLY A 544 -15.50 -19.71 12.24
C GLY A 544 -16.83 -19.23 12.83
N ALA A 545 -16.93 -19.27 14.16
CA ALA A 545 -18.13 -18.84 14.90
C ALA A 545 -18.09 -17.33 15.20
N ASN A 546 -19.25 -16.66 15.21
CA ASN A 546 -19.40 -15.23 15.52
C ASN A 546 -18.59 -14.24 14.65
N ASN A 547 -18.13 -14.67 13.48
CA ASN A 547 -17.31 -13.87 12.56
C ASN A 547 -18.12 -13.19 11.44
N THR A 548 -19.29 -12.63 11.78
CA THR A 548 -20.13 -11.89 10.83
C THR A 548 -20.22 -10.43 11.23
N PHE A 549 -19.87 -9.54 10.31
CA PHE A 549 -19.89 -8.08 10.48
C PHE A 549 -20.84 -7.46 9.48
N MET A 550 -21.51 -6.38 9.87
CA MET A 550 -22.51 -5.73 9.04
C MET A 550 -22.61 -4.24 9.37
N TYR A 551 -22.83 -3.43 8.34
CA TYR A 551 -23.19 -2.02 8.46
C TYR A 551 -24.44 -1.71 7.64
N ARG A 552 -25.09 -0.59 7.94
CA ARG A 552 -26.24 -0.08 7.18
C ARG A 552 -26.28 1.44 7.26
N ASP A 553 -26.19 2.07 6.10
CA ASP A 553 -26.08 3.52 5.96
C ASP A 553 -27.25 4.07 5.14
N TYR A 554 -27.76 5.23 5.56
CA TYR A 554 -28.73 6.05 4.83
C TYR A 554 -28.09 7.40 4.54
N ILE A 555 -27.98 7.77 3.28
CA ILE A 555 -27.18 8.92 2.83
C ILE A 555 -28.06 9.83 1.99
N LEU A 556 -28.00 11.13 2.29
CA LEU A 556 -28.50 12.21 1.44
C LEU A 556 -27.27 12.99 0.94
N ASN A 557 -27.10 13.07 -0.37
CA ASN A 557 -26.03 13.84 -1.01
C ASN A 557 -26.68 14.85 -1.96
N THR A 558 -26.39 16.13 -1.80
CA THR A 558 -26.96 17.21 -2.60
C THR A 558 -25.86 18.13 -3.09
N GLU A 559 -25.73 18.24 -4.40
CA GLU A 559 -24.84 19.14 -5.08
C GLU A 559 -25.63 20.18 -5.87
N TYR A 560 -25.15 21.42 -5.82
CA TYR A 560 -25.71 22.56 -6.53
C TYR A 560 -24.57 23.35 -7.15
N SER A 561 -24.66 23.64 -8.44
CA SER A 561 -23.78 24.59 -9.11
C SER A 561 -24.57 25.74 -9.74
N TYR A 562 -23.99 26.92 -9.71
CA TYR A 562 -24.52 28.11 -10.37
C TYR A 562 -23.51 28.62 -11.40
N ASP A 563 -23.91 28.58 -12.67
CA ASP A 563 -23.20 29.14 -13.82
C ASP A 563 -21.73 28.67 -13.89
N ASP A 564 -21.49 27.44 -13.45
CA ASP A 564 -20.16 26.82 -13.28
C ASP A 564 -19.14 27.69 -12.51
N ARG A 565 -19.63 28.59 -11.64
CA ARG A 565 -18.81 29.52 -10.84
C ARG A 565 -18.84 29.18 -9.37
N TYR A 566 -20.01 28.88 -8.82
CA TYR A 566 -20.19 28.53 -7.41
C TYR A 566 -20.71 27.11 -7.32
N ILE A 567 -19.99 26.24 -6.61
CA ILE A 567 -20.34 24.84 -6.44
C ILE A 567 -20.46 24.59 -4.95
N ILE A 568 -21.57 24.00 -4.51
CA ILE A 568 -21.80 23.61 -3.11
C ILE A 568 -22.22 22.15 -3.10
N ASN A 569 -21.64 21.36 -2.20
CA ASN A 569 -22.01 19.97 -1.99
C ASN A 569 -22.23 19.72 -0.48
N GLY A 570 -23.40 19.20 -0.14
CA GLY A 570 -23.78 18.83 1.22
C GLY A 570 -24.09 17.33 1.31
N VAL A 571 -23.52 16.66 2.32
CA VAL A 571 -23.71 15.23 2.57
C VAL A 571 -24.18 15.03 3.99
N LEU A 572 -25.25 14.25 4.17
CA LEU A 572 -25.77 13.83 5.47
C LEU A 572 -25.88 12.30 5.48
N THR A 573 -25.10 11.67 6.35
CA THR A 573 -25.09 10.20 6.48
C THR A 573 -25.54 9.78 7.87
N CYS A 574 -26.58 8.95 7.95
CA CYS A 574 -26.95 8.19 9.14
C CYS A 574 -26.40 6.78 9.02
N ALA A 575 -25.28 6.51 9.69
CA ALA A 575 -24.51 5.27 9.56
C ALA A 575 -24.76 4.33 10.74
N GLY A 576 -25.02 3.06 10.42
CA GLY A 576 -25.35 2.01 11.38
C GLY A 576 -24.27 0.93 11.44
N SER A 577 -23.88 0.51 12.64
CA SER A 577 -22.88 -0.57 12.83
C SER A 577 -23.42 -1.71 13.69
N ALA A 578 -23.23 -2.96 13.25
CA ALA A 578 -23.57 -4.13 14.04
C ALA A 578 -22.75 -4.26 15.34
N LYS A 579 -21.60 -3.59 15.42
CA LYS A 579 -20.68 -3.64 16.58
C LYS A 579 -21.20 -2.84 17.78
N LEU A 580 -22.02 -1.81 17.56
CA LEU A 580 -22.56 -0.93 18.61
C LEU A 580 -23.57 -1.63 19.54
N VAL A 581 -24.02 -0.97 20.61
CA VAL A 581 -24.94 -1.59 21.59
C VAL A 581 -26.34 -1.79 21.00
N LYS A 582 -27.07 -2.81 21.46
CA LYS A 582 -28.47 -3.03 21.04
C LYS A 582 -29.34 -1.83 21.44
N GLY A 583 -30.05 -1.25 20.47
CA GLY A 583 -30.90 -0.06 20.67
C GLY A 583 -30.20 1.26 20.33
N ASP A 584 -28.86 1.27 20.26
CA ASP A 584 -28.07 2.46 19.93
C ASP A 584 -27.03 2.13 18.84
N LYS A 585 -27.52 1.93 17.61
CA LYS A 585 -26.71 1.41 16.48
C LYS A 585 -26.29 2.47 15.47
N TYR A 586 -26.81 3.69 15.55
CA TYR A 586 -26.72 4.71 14.49
C TYR A 586 -26.03 5.99 14.96
N ARG A 587 -25.24 6.59 14.07
CA ARG A 587 -24.57 7.89 14.27
C ARG A 587 -24.75 8.77 13.03
N PHE A 588 -24.71 10.09 13.22
CA PHE A 588 -24.97 11.08 12.17
C PHE A 588 -23.70 11.84 11.79
N TYR A 589 -23.45 11.96 10.48
CA TYR A 589 -22.22 12.48 9.88
C TYR A 589 -22.55 13.54 8.82
N PRO A 590 -22.63 14.82 9.20
CA PRO A 590 -22.81 15.92 8.26
C PRO A 590 -21.47 16.40 7.70
N ALA A 591 -21.46 16.76 6.41
CA ALA A 591 -20.34 17.43 5.77
C ALA A 591 -20.82 18.41 4.70
N LEU A 592 -20.04 19.48 4.50
CA LEU A 592 -20.29 20.53 3.52
C LEU A 592 -18.98 20.91 2.83
N SER A 593 -19.01 21.07 1.52
CA SER A 593 -17.93 21.62 0.71
C SER A 593 -18.45 22.71 -0.22
N ALA A 594 -17.60 23.68 -0.52
CA ALA A 594 -17.89 24.75 -1.45
C ALA A 594 -16.65 25.07 -2.30
N ALA A 595 -16.87 25.44 -3.55
CA ALA A 595 -15.83 25.91 -4.45
C ALA A 595 -16.29 27.15 -5.23
N TRP A 596 -15.32 28.02 -5.51
CA TRP A 596 -15.47 29.19 -6.35
C TRP A 596 -14.46 29.11 -7.50
N VAL A 597 -14.96 28.93 -8.72
CA VAL A 597 -14.18 28.92 -9.96
C VAL A 597 -14.04 30.36 -10.44
N ILE A 598 -12.99 31.03 -9.97
CA ILE A 598 -12.72 32.45 -10.22
C ILE A 598 -12.40 32.69 -11.70
N SER A 599 -11.76 31.75 -12.40
CA SER A 599 -11.47 31.87 -13.84
C SER A 599 -12.73 32.02 -14.71
N ASN A 600 -13.89 31.55 -14.23
CA ASN A 600 -15.16 31.69 -14.93
C ASN A 600 -15.83 33.07 -14.70
N GLU A 601 -15.27 33.93 -13.84
CA GLU A 601 -15.79 35.27 -13.61
C GLU A 601 -15.50 36.22 -14.78
N LYS A 602 -16.44 37.14 -15.04
CA LYS A 602 -16.33 38.11 -16.13
C LYS A 602 -15.08 38.98 -16.04
N PHE A 603 -14.63 39.31 -14.82
CA PHE A 603 -13.44 40.14 -14.60
C PHE A 603 -12.12 39.41 -14.90
N MET A 604 -12.12 38.06 -14.90
CA MET A 604 -10.93 37.25 -15.21
C MET A 604 -10.74 36.98 -16.69
N LYS A 605 -11.74 37.23 -17.55
CA LYS A 605 -11.67 36.96 -18.99
C LYS A 605 -10.50 37.64 -19.72
N ASN A 606 -9.95 38.73 -19.16
CA ASN A 606 -8.82 39.46 -19.73
C ASN A 606 -7.45 38.98 -19.23
N ALA A 607 -7.41 38.10 -18.23
CA ALA A 607 -6.18 37.61 -17.63
C ALA A 607 -5.58 36.47 -18.46
N LYS A 608 -4.90 36.82 -19.56
CA LYS A 608 -4.33 35.85 -20.54
C LYS A 608 -3.31 34.86 -19.97
N ASN A 609 -2.75 35.13 -18.80
CA ASN A 609 -1.73 34.28 -18.18
C ASN A 609 -2.31 33.25 -17.20
N ILE A 610 -3.62 33.35 -16.89
CA ILE A 610 -4.31 32.46 -15.95
C ILE A 610 -5.37 31.68 -16.72
N ASP A 611 -5.13 30.39 -16.88
CA ASP A 611 -6.02 29.50 -17.62
C ASP A 611 -7.15 29.00 -16.74
N TYR A 612 -6.85 28.78 -15.46
CA TYR A 612 -7.77 28.23 -14.49
C TYR A 612 -7.43 28.72 -13.08
N LEU A 613 -8.45 29.07 -12.29
CA LEU A 613 -8.28 29.43 -10.89
C LEU A 613 -9.53 29.02 -10.11
N LYS A 614 -9.35 28.17 -9.10
CA LYS A 614 -10.42 27.72 -8.21
C LYS A 614 -9.96 27.71 -6.76
N LEU A 615 -10.84 28.21 -5.89
CA LEU A 615 -10.71 28.09 -4.45
C LEU A 615 -11.73 27.07 -3.95
N ARG A 616 -11.34 26.21 -3.01
CA ARG A 616 -12.25 25.26 -2.38
C ARG A 616 -12.03 25.15 -0.88
N ALA A 617 -13.11 24.88 -0.16
CA ALA A 617 -13.08 24.64 1.27
C ALA A 617 -14.13 23.60 1.66
N SER A 618 -13.83 22.79 2.68
CA SER A 618 -14.78 21.83 3.22
C SER A 618 -14.60 21.59 4.72
N TYR A 619 -15.70 21.26 5.37
CA TYR A 619 -15.77 20.92 6.79
C TYR A 619 -16.82 19.84 7.02
N GLY A 620 -16.53 18.90 7.91
CA GLY A 620 -17.51 17.88 8.28
C GLY A 620 -17.01 16.89 9.31
N ILE A 621 -17.91 16.00 9.69
CA ILE A 621 -17.66 14.93 10.66
C ILE A 621 -17.73 13.61 9.93
N VAL A 622 -16.71 12.77 10.10
CA VAL A 622 -16.68 11.38 9.61
C VAL A 622 -16.33 10.41 10.75
N GLY A 623 -16.67 9.13 10.60
CA GLY A 623 -16.51 8.14 11.67
C GLY A 623 -15.59 6.97 11.33
N ASN A 624 -15.16 6.23 12.36
CA ASN A 624 -14.46 4.95 12.23
C ASN A 624 -14.91 3.95 13.32
N ASP A 625 -15.53 2.85 12.91
CA ASP A 625 -15.97 1.75 13.79
C ASP A 625 -15.04 0.51 13.74
N SER A 626 -13.95 0.56 12.97
CA SER A 626 -13.05 -0.58 12.77
C SER A 626 -12.44 -1.07 14.09
N ARG A 627 -12.24 -0.16 15.06
CA ARG A 627 -11.65 -0.41 16.38
C ARG A 627 -12.62 -0.92 17.45
N LEU A 628 -13.90 -0.98 17.10
CA LEU A 628 -14.91 -1.60 17.95
C LEU A 628 -14.97 -3.11 17.68
N SER A 629 -15.28 -3.86 18.74
CA SER A 629 -15.52 -5.30 18.67
C SER A 629 -16.95 -5.60 19.11
N TYR A 630 -17.50 -6.71 18.63
CA TYR A 630 -18.83 -7.16 19.03
C TYR A 630 -18.85 -7.50 20.54
N ASP A 631 -19.94 -7.16 21.22
CA ASP A 631 -20.16 -7.45 22.64
C ASP A 631 -19.14 -6.83 23.62
N MET A 632 -18.46 -5.75 23.27
CA MET A 632 -17.60 -4.98 24.20
C MET A 632 -18.35 -4.42 25.41
N ASP A 633 -19.67 -4.25 25.28
CA ASP A 633 -20.61 -3.85 26.33
C ASP A 633 -20.99 -5.02 27.26
N LYS A 634 -20.39 -6.20 27.07
CA LYS A 634 -20.63 -7.39 27.88
C LYS A 634 -19.33 -7.89 28.50
N ARG A 635 -19.49 -8.54 29.66
CA ARG A 635 -18.41 -9.24 30.34
C ARG A 635 -18.45 -10.72 29.99
N PHE A 636 -17.35 -11.24 29.45
CA PHE A 636 -17.16 -12.67 29.22
C PHE A 636 -16.18 -13.26 30.22
N ASN A 637 -16.46 -14.47 30.71
CA ASN A 637 -15.50 -15.23 31.52
C ASN A 637 -14.66 -16.12 30.59
N GLY A 638 -13.36 -16.21 30.88
CA GLY A 638 -12.40 -16.95 30.07
C GLY A 638 -11.96 -18.26 30.72
N ASN A 639 -11.08 -18.96 30.01
CA ASN A 639 -10.37 -20.12 30.54
C ASN A 639 -9.49 -19.68 31.71
N GLY A 640 -9.72 -20.25 32.89
CA GLY A 640 -8.89 -20.04 34.07
C GLY A 640 -7.69 -20.98 34.10
N LYS A 641 -6.89 -20.87 35.16
CA LYS A 641 -5.78 -21.80 35.41
C LYS A 641 -6.30 -23.22 35.57
N LYS A 642 -5.43 -24.19 35.26
CA LYS A 642 -5.70 -25.60 35.51
C LYS A 642 -5.28 -25.96 36.93
N TYR A 643 -6.13 -26.70 37.64
CA TYR A 643 -5.87 -27.16 39.00
C TYR A 643 -6.01 -28.67 39.07
N ILE A 644 -5.18 -29.30 39.89
CA ILE A 644 -5.30 -30.71 40.26
C ILE A 644 -5.95 -30.75 41.64
N PHE A 645 -7.17 -31.28 41.72
CA PHE A 645 -7.87 -31.43 43.01
C PHE A 645 -7.64 -32.82 43.62
N VAL A 646 -7.57 -33.87 42.78
CA VAL A 646 -7.27 -35.27 43.19
C VAL A 646 -6.56 -36.00 42.05
N GLY A 647 -5.51 -36.79 42.34
CA GLY A 647 -4.76 -37.58 41.36
C GLY A 647 -3.79 -36.76 40.50
N THR A 648 -3.62 -37.11 39.23
CA THR A 648 -2.74 -36.41 38.26
C THR A 648 -3.52 -35.65 37.17
N LYS A 649 -4.84 -35.54 37.29
CA LYS A 649 -5.70 -34.93 36.27
C LYS A 649 -5.83 -33.43 36.47
N LEU A 650 -5.36 -32.66 35.48
CA LEU A 650 -5.55 -31.21 35.38
C LEU A 650 -6.99 -30.90 34.95
N LEU A 651 -7.74 -30.17 35.79
CA LEU A 651 -9.07 -29.66 35.47
C LEU A 651 -8.98 -28.15 35.16
N ASN A 652 -9.69 -27.71 34.12
CA ASN A 652 -9.75 -26.30 33.75
C ASN A 652 -10.64 -25.52 34.75
N GLY A 653 -10.14 -24.42 35.29
CA GLY A 653 -10.96 -23.41 35.95
C GLY A 653 -11.59 -22.44 34.95
N MET A 654 -12.47 -21.58 35.44
CA MET A 654 -12.91 -20.36 34.75
C MET A 654 -12.35 -19.13 35.46
N THR A 655 -11.97 -18.10 34.72
CA THR A 655 -11.56 -16.82 35.27
C THR A 655 -12.48 -15.71 34.81
N HIS A 656 -12.66 -14.71 35.65
CA HIS A 656 -13.37 -13.49 35.27
C HIS A 656 -12.62 -12.77 34.15
N GLY A 657 -13.32 -12.36 33.10
CA GLY A 657 -12.73 -11.47 32.09
C GLY A 657 -12.82 -10.00 32.47
N ALA A 658 -12.34 -9.16 31.56
CA ALA A 658 -12.31 -7.71 31.71
C ALA A 658 -13.71 -7.12 31.92
N LEU A 659 -13.78 -5.96 32.59
CA LEU A 659 -15.04 -5.24 32.76
C LEU A 659 -15.61 -4.80 31.41
N ALA A 660 -16.94 -4.77 31.31
CA ALA A 660 -17.63 -4.29 30.12
C ALA A 660 -17.35 -2.79 29.91
N SER A 661 -17.20 -2.39 28.66
CA SER A 661 -17.03 -0.99 28.29
C SER A 661 -18.38 -0.29 28.27
N THR A 662 -18.50 0.85 28.94
CA THR A 662 -19.68 1.73 28.86
C THR A 662 -19.47 2.80 27.78
N ASP A 663 -20.57 3.42 27.33
CA ASP A 663 -20.53 4.59 26.43
C ASP A 663 -19.77 4.36 25.11
N MET A 664 -19.92 3.15 24.56
CA MET A 664 -19.25 2.76 23.33
C MET A 664 -19.67 3.64 22.15
N GLU A 665 -18.71 4.33 21.56
CA GLU A 665 -18.91 5.21 20.42
C GLU A 665 -17.81 4.97 19.36
N PRO A 666 -18.13 5.01 18.05
CA PRO A 666 -17.11 5.00 17.01
C PRO A 666 -16.23 6.24 17.13
N GLU A 667 -15.00 6.16 16.62
CA GLU A 667 -14.16 7.35 16.54
C GLU A 667 -14.84 8.41 15.67
N LYS A 668 -14.67 9.69 16.02
CA LYS A 668 -15.20 10.84 15.27
C LYS A 668 -14.07 11.76 14.83
N ASP A 669 -13.97 12.02 13.55
CA ASP A 669 -12.98 12.92 12.98
C ASP A 669 -13.64 14.20 12.48
N TYR A 670 -13.24 15.33 13.04
CA TYR A 670 -13.64 16.65 12.59
C TYR A 670 -12.60 17.13 11.58
N LYS A 671 -12.97 17.13 10.30
CA LYS A 671 -12.03 17.38 9.19
C LYS A 671 -12.29 18.74 8.56
N THR A 672 -11.23 19.49 8.32
CA THR A 672 -11.24 20.78 7.61
C THR A 672 -10.24 20.74 6.47
N ASN A 673 -10.62 21.27 5.30
CA ASN A 673 -9.74 21.41 4.14
C ASN A 673 -9.90 22.79 3.52
N VAL A 674 -8.80 23.38 3.06
CA VAL A 674 -8.78 24.57 2.20
C VAL A 674 -7.79 24.32 1.08
N GLY A 675 -8.18 24.57 -0.16
CA GLY A 675 -7.35 24.29 -1.33
C GLY A 675 -7.45 25.36 -2.42
N ILE A 676 -6.38 25.47 -3.20
CA ILE A 676 -6.23 26.36 -4.35
C ILE A 676 -5.76 25.54 -5.54
N GLU A 677 -6.42 25.70 -6.68
CA GLU A 677 -6.03 25.13 -7.96
C GLU A 677 -5.76 26.27 -8.95
N LEU A 678 -4.60 26.25 -9.61
CA LEU A 678 -4.14 27.29 -10.52
C LEU A 678 -3.55 26.68 -11.80
N GLY A 679 -4.01 27.15 -12.96
CA GLY A 679 -3.45 26.86 -14.28
C GLY A 679 -2.84 28.13 -14.89
N LEU A 680 -1.62 28.04 -15.40
CA LEU A 680 -0.90 29.15 -16.03
C LEU A 680 -0.26 28.73 -17.36
N PHE A 681 -0.22 29.66 -18.31
CA PHE A 681 0.55 29.58 -19.56
C PHE A 681 0.26 28.34 -20.43
N ASP A 682 -0.95 27.82 -20.40
CA ASP A 682 -1.41 26.66 -21.18
C ASP A 682 -0.56 25.39 -20.99
N GLY A 683 0.03 25.21 -19.80
CA GLY A 683 0.86 24.03 -19.55
C GLY A 683 1.31 23.82 -18.11
N LEU A 684 1.27 24.84 -17.25
CA LEU A 684 1.62 24.75 -15.83
C LEU A 684 0.36 24.59 -14.99
N ALA A 685 0.27 23.49 -14.24
CA ALA A 685 -0.78 23.22 -13.27
C ALA A 685 -0.18 23.19 -11.86
N PHE A 686 -0.85 23.84 -10.92
CA PHE A 686 -0.42 23.94 -9.53
C PHE A 686 -1.62 23.77 -8.59
N GLU A 687 -1.46 22.92 -7.59
CA GLU A 687 -2.49 22.63 -6.59
C GLU A 687 -1.84 22.64 -5.20
N ILE A 688 -2.47 23.36 -4.25
CA ILE A 688 -2.10 23.30 -2.83
C ILE A 688 -3.35 22.98 -2.01
N ASP A 689 -3.25 22.04 -1.08
CA ASP A 689 -4.22 21.81 -0.02
C ASP A 689 -3.58 21.99 1.37
N GLY A 690 -4.28 22.68 2.25
CA GLY A 690 -4.02 22.66 3.70
C GLY A 690 -5.16 21.92 4.41
N PHE A 691 -4.81 21.05 5.36
CA PHE A 691 -5.80 20.29 6.13
C PHE A 691 -5.54 20.32 7.63
N TYR A 692 -6.63 20.21 8.39
CA TYR A 692 -6.61 20.07 9.85
C TYR A 692 -7.73 19.14 10.30
N ASN A 693 -7.35 18.09 11.01
CA ASN A 693 -8.21 17.02 11.48
C ASN A 693 -8.07 16.89 13.01
N ARG A 694 -9.19 16.65 13.70
CA ARG A 694 -9.22 16.36 15.13
C ARG A 694 -10.04 15.10 15.36
N ARG A 695 -9.35 13.98 15.64
CA ARG A 695 -9.94 12.68 15.92
C ARG A 695 -10.23 12.57 17.42
N LYS A 696 -11.47 12.24 17.78
CA LYS A 696 -11.94 12.03 19.15
C LYS A 696 -12.53 10.63 19.30
N ASN A 697 -12.73 10.23 20.56
CA ASN A 697 -13.28 8.94 20.95
C ASN A 697 -12.46 7.75 20.46
N ILE A 698 -11.14 7.93 20.34
CA ILE A 698 -10.24 6.81 20.07
C ILE A 698 -10.32 5.88 21.28
N ARG A 699 -10.48 4.57 21.00
CA ARG A 699 -10.50 3.54 22.03
C ARG A 699 -9.15 3.49 22.75
N VAL A 700 -9.18 3.55 24.07
CA VAL A 700 -8.01 3.50 24.95
C VAL A 700 -8.20 2.38 25.97
N ASN A 701 -7.15 1.60 26.18
CA ASN A 701 -7.13 0.63 27.26
C ASN A 701 -6.84 1.35 28.59
N SER A 702 -7.76 1.25 29.56
CA SER A 702 -7.65 2.00 30.81
C SER A 702 -6.79 1.32 31.90
N THR A 703 -6.12 0.19 31.60
CA THR A 703 -5.34 -0.56 32.60
C THR A 703 -4.24 0.29 33.25
N GLY A 704 -3.62 1.21 32.52
CA GLY A 704 -2.62 2.13 33.07
C GLY A 704 -3.18 3.14 34.08
N SER A 705 -4.47 3.46 33.97
CA SER A 705 -5.18 4.43 34.81
C SER A 705 -5.93 3.77 35.98
N VAL A 706 -5.91 2.44 36.09
CA VAL A 706 -6.67 1.67 37.08
C VAL A 706 -5.71 0.80 37.91
N SER A 707 -5.89 0.81 39.23
CA SER A 707 -5.05 0.01 40.13
C SER A 707 -5.21 -1.49 39.88
N SER A 708 -4.10 -2.22 39.86
CA SER A 708 -4.07 -3.69 39.76
C SER A 708 -4.78 -4.39 40.93
N VAL A 709 -5.06 -3.68 42.03
CA VAL A 709 -5.91 -4.14 43.15
C VAL A 709 -7.31 -4.56 42.69
N LEU A 710 -7.80 -4.02 41.56
CA LEU A 710 -9.07 -4.43 40.96
C LEU A 710 -9.16 -5.95 40.70
N GLY A 711 -8.01 -6.62 40.46
CA GLY A 711 -7.93 -8.08 40.34
C GLY A 711 -8.61 -8.68 39.10
N VAL A 712 -9.16 -7.83 38.22
CA VAL A 712 -9.77 -8.18 36.93
C VAL A 712 -9.36 -7.14 35.88
N GLY A 713 -9.47 -7.48 34.60
CA GLY A 713 -9.10 -6.55 33.53
C GLY A 713 -9.94 -5.28 33.53
N ALA A 714 -9.33 -4.12 33.31
CA ALA A 714 -10.03 -2.85 33.17
C ALA A 714 -10.84 -2.82 31.86
N SER A 715 -11.92 -2.03 31.84
CA SER A 715 -12.69 -1.81 30.61
C SER A 715 -11.93 -0.89 29.64
N ASP A 716 -12.26 -0.93 28.36
CA ASP A 716 -11.79 0.12 27.46
C ASP A 716 -12.65 1.37 27.63
N VAL A 717 -12.04 2.53 27.39
CA VAL A 717 -12.70 3.84 27.41
C VAL A 717 -12.52 4.54 26.06
N PHE A 718 -13.42 5.46 25.72
CA PHE A 718 -13.45 6.13 24.42
C PHE A 718 -13.10 7.61 24.58
N THR A 719 -11.95 7.89 25.20
CA THR A 719 -11.51 9.26 25.54
C THR A 719 -10.31 9.73 24.71
N GLY A 720 -9.72 8.85 23.90
CA GLY A 720 -8.52 9.16 23.14
C GLY A 720 -8.72 10.25 22.11
N GLU A 721 -7.72 11.12 21.97
CA GLU A 721 -7.78 12.27 21.07
C GLU A 721 -6.43 12.50 20.36
N VAL A 722 -6.49 12.76 19.05
CA VAL A 722 -5.33 13.06 18.19
C VAL A 722 -5.67 14.24 17.29
N LYS A 723 -4.74 15.18 17.13
CA LYS A 723 -4.79 16.18 16.05
C LYS A 723 -3.85 15.76 14.92
N ASN A 724 -4.26 15.97 13.67
CA ASN A 724 -3.48 15.66 12.48
C ASN A 724 -3.62 16.81 11.47
N TYR A 725 -2.51 17.35 10.96
CA TYR A 725 -2.51 18.54 10.12
C TYR A 725 -1.34 18.54 9.15
N GLY A 726 -1.46 19.29 8.07
CA GLY A 726 -0.47 19.25 7.02
C GLY A 726 -0.79 20.05 5.77
N VAL A 727 0.10 19.95 4.80
CA VAL A 727 0.02 20.59 3.48
C VAL A 727 0.37 19.59 2.39
N GLU A 728 -0.35 19.66 1.29
CA GLU A 728 -0.13 18.87 0.08
C GLU A 728 0.08 19.84 -1.10
N ILE A 729 1.05 19.54 -1.95
CA ILE A 729 1.37 20.34 -3.13
C ILE A 729 1.48 19.40 -4.33
N ALA A 730 0.90 19.78 -5.45
CA ALA A 730 1.12 19.16 -6.74
C ALA A 730 1.49 20.22 -7.78
N LEU A 731 2.50 19.92 -8.59
CA LEU A 731 3.00 20.77 -9.66
C LEU A 731 3.13 19.92 -10.93
N GLY A 732 2.61 20.39 -12.05
CA GLY A 732 2.72 19.72 -13.34
C GLY A 732 3.06 20.73 -14.42
N TYR A 733 4.02 20.38 -15.27
CA TYR A 733 4.34 21.13 -16.47
C TYR A 733 4.43 20.18 -17.66
N LYS A 734 3.65 20.45 -18.70
CA LYS A 734 3.62 19.65 -19.94
C LYS A 734 3.81 20.60 -21.11
N GLN A 735 4.67 20.24 -22.05
CA GLN A 735 4.86 21.04 -23.25
C GLN A 735 5.23 20.18 -24.46
N ARG A 736 4.79 20.62 -25.65
CA ARG A 736 5.15 20.00 -26.92
C ARG A 736 5.65 21.05 -27.91
N ILE A 737 6.85 20.82 -28.45
CA ILE A 737 7.53 21.65 -29.43
C ILE A 737 7.78 20.78 -30.66
N LYS A 738 6.89 20.87 -31.66
CA LYS A 738 6.90 20.03 -32.87
C LYS A 738 6.91 18.53 -32.53
N ASP A 739 8.01 17.85 -32.86
CA ASP A 739 8.22 16.42 -32.66
C ASP A 739 8.71 16.07 -31.24
N PHE A 740 9.06 17.06 -30.44
CA PHE A 740 9.53 16.88 -29.07
C PHE A 740 8.43 17.20 -28.07
N ALA A 741 8.07 16.26 -27.20
CA ALA A 741 7.16 16.49 -26.08
C ALA A 741 7.87 16.12 -24.78
N TYR A 742 7.62 16.87 -23.72
CA TYR A 742 8.14 16.55 -22.39
C TYR A 742 7.14 16.90 -21.31
N HIS A 743 7.30 16.24 -20.17
CA HIS A 743 6.52 16.52 -18.97
C HIS A 743 7.38 16.40 -17.72
N ILE A 744 7.04 17.22 -16.73
CA ILE A 744 7.60 17.20 -15.38
C ILE A 744 6.41 17.30 -14.44
N GLN A 745 6.25 16.35 -13.55
CA GLN A 745 5.19 16.34 -12.56
C GLN A 745 5.80 16.05 -11.20
N GLY A 746 5.36 16.74 -10.16
CA GLY A 746 5.86 16.58 -8.81
C GLY A 746 4.72 16.65 -7.80
N THR A 747 4.82 15.83 -6.76
CA THR A 747 3.92 15.82 -5.60
C THR A 747 4.75 15.92 -4.33
N PHE A 748 4.22 16.63 -3.34
CA PHE A 748 4.81 16.78 -2.02
C PHE A 748 3.71 16.76 -0.98
N SER A 749 3.91 16.03 0.11
CA SER A 749 2.97 15.93 1.22
C SER A 749 3.74 16.03 2.52
N TYR A 750 3.27 16.89 3.42
CA TYR A 750 3.70 16.93 4.81
C TYR A 750 2.49 16.67 5.70
N ALA A 751 2.55 15.64 6.54
CA ALA A 751 1.48 15.28 7.45
C ALA A 751 2.05 14.95 8.84
N LYS A 752 1.62 15.70 9.84
CA LYS A 752 2.06 15.52 11.23
C LYS A 752 0.87 15.35 12.15
N ASN A 753 1.02 14.45 13.12
CA ASN A 753 0.03 14.18 14.14
C ASN A 753 0.61 14.41 15.55
N GLU A 754 -0.28 14.60 16.51
CA GLU A 754 0.08 14.75 17.92
C GLU A 754 -1.05 14.17 18.79
N ILE A 755 -0.66 13.36 19.77
CA ILE A 755 -1.57 12.75 20.73
C ILE A 755 -1.97 13.80 21.77
N MET A 756 -3.26 14.12 21.83
CA MET A 756 -3.80 15.08 22.77
C MET A 756 -4.24 14.43 24.08
N ARG A 757 -4.61 13.13 24.04
CA ARG A 757 -5.07 12.36 25.21
C ARG A 757 -5.03 10.85 24.94
N MET A 758 -4.50 10.05 25.89
CA MET A 758 -4.52 8.58 25.80
C MET A 758 -4.52 7.80 27.14
N GLU A 759 -5.06 8.36 28.24
CA GLU A 759 -5.22 7.71 29.57
C GLU A 759 -3.98 6.93 30.08
N GLU A 760 -2.82 7.58 29.97
CA GLU A 760 -1.53 7.00 30.36
C GLU A 760 -1.44 6.75 31.87
N ALA A 761 -0.60 5.80 32.25
CA ALA A 761 -0.24 5.60 33.64
C ALA A 761 0.51 6.82 34.19
N TYR A 762 0.59 6.92 35.51
CA TYR A 762 1.42 7.94 36.13
C TYR A 762 2.90 7.67 35.82
N HIS A 763 3.58 8.67 35.27
CA HIS A 763 5.02 8.71 35.11
C HIS A 763 5.60 9.84 35.97
N PRO A 764 6.73 9.62 36.67
CA PRO A 764 7.32 10.63 37.55
C PRO A 764 7.85 11.85 36.79
N TYR A 765 8.20 11.71 35.51
CA TYR A 765 8.82 12.76 34.71
C TYR A 765 8.06 13.05 33.41
N GLY A 766 8.01 14.32 33.02
CA GLY A 766 7.21 14.80 31.88
C GLY A 766 7.63 14.23 30.52
N TYR A 767 8.93 13.97 30.32
CA TYR A 767 9.48 13.46 29.05
C TYR A 767 9.13 11.98 28.78
N MET A 768 8.60 11.27 29.78
CA MET A 768 8.14 9.89 29.66
C MET A 768 6.72 9.78 29.09
N TYR A 769 5.97 10.89 29.02
CA TYR A 769 4.60 10.89 28.52
C TYR A 769 4.54 10.91 26.99
N GLN A 770 3.68 10.05 26.44
CA GLN A 770 3.37 10.00 25.02
C GLN A 770 2.42 11.13 24.60
N THR A 771 1.58 11.62 25.50
CA THR A 771 0.74 12.80 25.29
C THR A 771 1.62 14.01 24.95
N GLY A 772 1.29 14.70 23.87
CA GLY A 772 2.08 15.79 23.29
C GLY A 772 3.10 15.33 22.23
N GLN A 773 3.23 14.02 21.98
CA GLN A 773 4.14 13.46 20.98
C GLN A 773 3.38 12.96 19.73
N SER A 774 4.11 12.78 18.62
CA SER A 774 3.59 12.07 17.44
C SER A 774 3.32 10.59 17.78
N ILE A 775 2.32 10.00 17.15
CA ILE A 775 2.06 8.55 17.22
C ILE A 775 3.29 7.78 16.75
N GLU A 776 3.64 6.72 17.48
CA GLU A 776 4.81 5.86 17.21
C GLU A 776 6.14 6.63 17.13
N ARG A 777 6.24 7.78 17.80
CA ARG A 777 7.53 8.44 18.03
C ARG A 777 8.45 7.50 18.80
N PHE A 778 9.72 7.44 18.40
CA PHE A 778 10.70 6.57 19.04
C PHE A 778 10.83 6.85 20.54
N TYR A 779 10.71 5.80 21.36
CA TYR A 779 10.83 5.84 22.82
C TYR A 779 11.95 4.90 23.26
N GLY A 780 12.93 5.44 23.99
CA GLY A 780 14.08 4.68 24.47
C GLY A 780 15.16 5.58 25.04
N LEU A 781 16.29 4.99 25.43
CA LEU A 781 17.43 5.71 25.99
C LEU A 781 18.15 6.57 24.95
N VAL A 782 18.72 7.70 25.39
CA VAL A 782 19.55 8.57 24.55
C VAL A 782 21.02 8.15 24.66
N ALA A 783 21.58 7.55 23.62
CA ALA A 783 22.99 7.18 23.59
C ALA A 783 23.88 8.44 23.55
N ASP A 784 24.93 8.43 24.37
CA ASP A 784 25.91 9.50 24.57
C ASP A 784 27.34 8.96 24.37
N GLY A 785 27.50 8.16 23.30
CA GLY A 785 28.76 7.49 22.98
C GLY A 785 28.99 6.21 23.79
N PHE A 786 30.27 5.89 24.02
CA PHE A 786 30.69 4.70 24.75
C PHE A 786 31.56 5.09 25.94
N TYR A 787 31.51 4.28 26.99
CA TYR A 787 32.47 4.37 28.09
C TYR A 787 33.89 4.21 27.53
N GLN A 788 34.78 5.14 27.85
CA GLN A 788 36.18 5.11 27.44
C GLN A 788 37.06 4.57 28.57
N GLU A 789 38.28 4.15 28.26
CA GLU A 789 39.25 3.72 29.30
C GLU A 789 39.45 4.80 30.38
N SER A 790 39.34 6.07 30.02
CA SER A 790 39.44 7.21 30.94
C SER A 790 38.26 7.39 31.89
N ASP A 791 37.11 6.74 31.66
CA ASP A 791 35.96 6.79 32.57
C ASP A 791 36.17 5.87 33.80
N PHE A 792 37.25 5.08 33.84
CA PHE A 792 37.55 4.12 34.89
C PHE A 792 38.81 4.54 35.67
N ASP A 793 38.90 4.12 36.93
CA ASP A 793 40.09 4.23 37.76
C ASP A 793 41.08 3.07 37.49
N ASN A 794 42.26 3.10 38.14
CA ASN A 794 43.27 2.05 37.98
C ASN A 794 42.81 0.66 38.46
N ASN A 795 41.71 0.57 39.21
CA ASN A 795 41.12 -0.67 39.68
C ASN A 795 39.95 -1.14 38.79
N GLY A 796 39.67 -0.45 37.69
CA GLY A 796 38.59 -0.76 36.75
C GLY A 796 37.21 -0.34 37.23
N LYS A 797 37.09 0.52 38.24
CA LYS A 797 35.81 1.07 38.70
C LYS A 797 35.51 2.40 38.02
N LEU A 798 34.24 2.67 37.73
CA LEU A 798 33.81 3.96 37.20
C LEU A 798 34.24 5.11 38.13
N GLN A 799 34.78 6.16 37.54
CA GLN A 799 35.16 7.37 38.26
C GLN A 799 33.93 8.10 38.84
N SER A 800 34.15 8.86 39.91
CA SER A 800 33.08 9.63 40.57
C SER A 800 32.51 10.70 39.62
N GLY A 801 31.18 10.73 39.47
CA GLY A 801 30.47 11.66 38.59
C GLY A 801 30.04 11.07 37.24
N VAL A 802 30.44 9.84 36.92
CA VAL A 802 29.92 9.10 35.76
C VAL A 802 28.68 8.31 36.19
N PRO A 803 27.52 8.46 35.50
CA PRO A 803 26.30 7.71 35.84
C PRO A 803 26.51 6.19 35.77
N VAL A 804 25.88 5.47 36.70
CA VAL A 804 26.01 4.00 36.81
C VAL A 804 24.79 3.31 36.19
N SER A 805 25.01 2.48 35.18
CA SER A 805 23.93 1.68 34.59
C SER A 805 23.42 0.61 35.54
N THR A 806 22.10 0.55 35.72
CA THR A 806 21.42 -0.49 36.51
C THR A 806 21.08 -1.74 35.69
N PHE A 807 21.27 -1.67 34.37
CA PHE A 807 20.90 -2.73 33.43
C PHE A 807 21.93 -3.86 33.32
N ILE A 808 23.13 -3.64 33.86
CA ILE A 808 24.20 -4.63 33.94
C ILE A 808 24.94 -4.46 35.26
N SER A 809 25.54 -5.54 35.77
CA SER A 809 26.29 -5.49 37.04
C SER A 809 27.52 -4.58 36.99
N GLU A 810 28.24 -4.61 35.87
CA GLU A 810 29.45 -3.82 35.63
C GLU A 810 29.52 -3.45 34.15
N VAL A 811 29.75 -2.16 33.87
CA VAL A 811 30.07 -1.67 32.52
C VAL A 811 31.57 -1.76 32.27
N ARG A 812 31.96 -1.89 31.01
CA ARG A 812 33.36 -1.93 30.56
C ARG A 812 33.62 -0.87 29.48
N PRO A 813 34.88 -0.49 29.24
CA PRO A 813 35.23 0.36 28.09
C PRO A 813 34.62 -0.22 26.79
N GLY A 814 33.93 0.60 26.02
CA GLY A 814 33.20 0.22 24.80
C GLY A 814 31.74 -0.20 25.01
N ASP A 815 31.25 -0.27 26.25
CA ASP A 815 29.82 -0.37 26.52
C ASP A 815 29.12 0.98 26.29
N VAL A 816 27.83 0.95 25.96
CA VAL A 816 27.07 2.16 25.61
C VAL A 816 26.87 3.03 26.84
N LYS A 817 27.20 4.31 26.70
CA LYS A 817 26.93 5.35 27.70
C LYS A 817 25.61 6.05 27.34
N TYR A 818 24.75 6.24 28.33
CA TYR A 818 23.44 6.88 28.15
C TYR A 818 23.38 8.18 28.94
N LYS A 819 22.53 9.11 28.50
CA LYS A 819 22.25 10.34 29.25
C LYS A 819 21.39 10.00 30.46
N ASP A 820 21.86 10.42 31.62
CA ASP A 820 21.07 10.52 32.85
C ASP A 820 20.14 11.74 32.70
N LEU A 821 18.83 11.49 32.60
CA LEU A 821 17.83 12.53 32.33
C LEU A 821 17.28 13.17 33.61
N ASN A 822 17.38 12.49 34.74
CA ASN A 822 16.86 12.95 36.03
C ASN A 822 17.97 13.43 37.00
N GLU A 823 19.23 13.31 36.59
CA GLU A 823 20.44 13.72 37.31
C GLU A 823 20.62 13.01 38.67
N ASP A 824 20.15 11.76 38.80
CA ASP A 824 20.27 10.97 40.04
C ASP A 824 21.56 10.11 40.11
N GLY A 825 22.39 10.17 39.06
CA GLY A 825 23.65 9.46 38.94
C GLY A 825 23.50 7.98 38.52
N LYS A 826 22.31 7.56 38.10
CA LYS A 826 22.04 6.21 37.60
C LYS A 826 21.47 6.27 36.18
N ILE A 827 21.62 5.17 35.46
CA ILE A 827 20.86 4.93 34.24
C ILE A 827 19.87 3.80 34.51
N ASP A 828 18.58 4.09 34.46
CA ASP A 828 17.49 3.14 34.68
C ASP A 828 16.25 3.42 33.79
N GLU A 829 15.10 2.84 34.14
CA GLU A 829 13.87 2.99 33.33
C GLU A 829 13.35 4.43 33.27
N TYR A 830 13.76 5.29 34.21
CA TYR A 830 13.40 6.70 34.24
C TYR A 830 14.19 7.56 33.25
N ASP A 831 15.17 7.00 32.55
CA ASP A 831 15.96 7.70 31.51
C ASP A 831 15.47 7.45 30.09
N ASN A 832 14.35 6.71 29.94
CA ASN A 832 13.69 6.58 28.65
C ASN A 832 12.89 7.84 28.33
N THR A 833 13.01 8.32 27.09
CA THR A 833 12.28 9.50 26.59
C THR A 833 11.80 9.31 25.17
N TYR A 834 10.74 10.03 24.81
CA TYR A 834 10.36 10.22 23.42
C TYR A 834 11.38 11.14 22.72
N GLN A 835 11.98 10.66 21.63
CA GLN A 835 13.01 11.38 20.87
C GLN A 835 12.89 11.06 19.38
N LEU A 836 13.78 11.61 18.55
CA LEU A 836 13.82 11.40 17.09
C LEU A 836 12.44 11.63 16.43
N TYR A 837 12.06 10.78 15.47
CA TYR A 837 10.82 10.87 14.70
C TYR A 837 9.96 9.61 14.84
N SER A 838 8.77 9.63 14.21
CA SER A 838 7.92 8.46 14.06
C SER A 838 8.57 7.44 13.11
N ASN A 839 8.10 6.19 13.13
CA ASN A 839 8.43 5.18 12.12
C ASN A 839 7.67 5.40 10.78
N LEU A 840 6.65 6.26 10.75
CA LEU A 840 5.93 6.65 9.54
C LEU A 840 6.49 8.00 9.02
N PRO A 841 6.84 8.12 7.73
CA PRO A 841 7.29 9.39 7.13
C PRO A 841 6.29 10.53 7.32
N GLU A 842 6.73 11.64 7.92
CA GLU A 842 5.96 12.88 7.94
C GLU A 842 6.07 13.64 6.61
N ILE A 843 7.16 13.42 5.85
CA ILE A 843 7.37 13.98 4.51
C ILE A 843 7.32 12.83 3.48
N TYR A 844 6.49 13.00 2.45
CA TYR A 844 6.39 12.06 1.34
C TYR A 844 6.28 12.83 0.02
N TYR A 845 7.13 12.50 -0.95
CA TYR A 845 7.19 13.22 -2.22
C TYR A 845 7.53 12.31 -3.38
N GLY A 846 7.17 12.73 -4.58
CA GLY A 846 7.52 12.03 -5.80
C GLY A 846 7.58 12.97 -6.97
N PHE A 847 8.34 12.60 -7.99
CA PHE A 847 8.35 13.35 -9.23
C PHE A 847 8.60 12.44 -10.42
N ASN A 848 7.93 12.77 -11.52
CA ASN A 848 8.00 12.05 -12.77
C ASN A 848 8.49 12.99 -13.86
N VAL A 849 9.44 12.51 -14.63
CA VAL A 849 9.95 13.23 -15.80
C VAL A 849 9.88 12.31 -17.00
N GLY A 850 9.63 12.87 -18.17
CA GLY A 850 9.63 12.10 -19.39
C GLY A 850 9.71 12.98 -20.62
N ALA A 851 10.18 12.39 -21.69
CA ALA A 851 10.23 13.03 -22.98
C ALA A 851 9.97 12.04 -24.11
N TYR A 852 9.53 12.57 -25.23
CA TYR A 852 9.23 11.84 -26.43
C TYR A 852 9.74 12.62 -27.65
N TYR A 853 10.46 11.94 -28.52
CA TYR A 853 10.99 12.47 -29.76
C TYR A 853 10.92 11.42 -30.87
N LYS A 854 10.17 11.70 -31.94
CA LYS A 854 10.11 10.90 -33.18
C LYS A 854 10.09 9.37 -32.94
N ASN A 855 9.14 8.91 -32.13
CA ASN A 855 8.91 7.51 -31.74
C ASN A 855 9.77 6.92 -30.63
N VAL A 856 10.84 7.59 -30.20
CA VAL A 856 11.59 7.23 -28.98
C VAL A 856 11.02 8.02 -27.81
N GLY A 857 10.82 7.38 -26.67
CA GLY A 857 10.52 8.12 -25.44
C GLY A 857 11.13 7.48 -24.21
N PHE A 858 11.19 8.25 -23.15
CA PHE A 858 11.55 7.76 -21.83
C PHE A 858 10.63 8.35 -20.77
N ASN A 859 10.47 7.60 -19.68
CA ASN A 859 9.80 8.04 -18.46
C ASN A 859 10.63 7.61 -17.25
N ALA A 860 10.80 8.48 -16.27
CA ALA A 860 11.46 8.17 -15.01
C ALA A 860 10.56 8.61 -13.84
N CYS A 861 10.38 7.71 -12.88
CA CYS A 861 9.56 7.91 -11.69
C CYS A 861 10.44 7.85 -10.44
N PHE A 862 10.44 8.94 -9.69
CA PHE A 862 11.15 9.07 -8.43
C PHE A 862 10.17 9.15 -7.27
N GLN A 863 10.53 8.53 -6.15
CA GLN A 863 9.78 8.63 -4.90
C GLN A 863 10.77 8.80 -3.75
N GLY A 864 10.45 9.69 -2.82
CA GLY A 864 11.21 9.91 -1.61
C GLY A 864 10.31 10.04 -0.39
N ALA A 865 10.90 9.76 0.75
CA ALA A 865 10.29 9.88 2.05
C ALA A 865 11.32 10.44 3.03
N GLY A 866 10.86 11.17 4.04
CA GLY A 866 11.76 11.72 5.05
C GLY A 866 11.07 12.10 6.34
N HIS A 867 11.89 12.52 7.30
CA HIS A 867 11.47 12.88 8.65
C HIS A 867 10.86 11.69 9.40
N PHE A 868 11.52 10.54 9.33
CA PHE A 868 11.19 9.32 10.08
C PHE A 868 12.44 8.57 10.52
N THR A 869 12.24 7.66 11.47
CA THR A 869 13.31 6.87 12.10
C THR A 869 13.12 5.39 11.77
N VAL A 870 14.21 4.73 11.39
CA VAL A 870 14.27 3.28 11.14
C VAL A 870 15.09 2.63 12.25
N THR A 871 14.60 1.54 12.82
CA THR A 871 15.33 0.77 13.83
C THR A 871 16.30 -0.21 13.16
N THR A 872 17.51 -0.32 13.69
CA THR A 872 18.61 -1.16 13.19
C THR A 872 19.15 -2.07 14.30
N ASP A 873 18.31 -2.99 14.77
CA ASP A 873 18.57 -3.88 15.91
C ASP A 873 18.60 -5.38 15.53
N LEU A 874 18.68 -5.70 14.23
CA LEU A 874 18.68 -7.08 13.75
C LEU A 874 19.87 -7.90 14.30
N GLU A 875 19.57 -9.09 14.81
CA GLU A 875 20.54 -10.04 15.33
C GLU A 875 21.59 -10.42 14.29
N SER A 876 22.83 -10.65 14.73
CA SER A 876 24.01 -10.98 13.91
C SER A 876 24.46 -9.88 12.93
N ILE A 877 23.53 -9.03 12.49
CA ILE A 877 23.77 -7.98 11.51
C ILE A 877 24.22 -6.71 12.21
N TYR A 878 23.38 -6.18 13.11
CA TYR A 878 23.68 -5.01 13.95
C TYR A 878 24.02 -5.42 15.38
N GLN A 879 23.46 -6.54 15.87
CA GLN A 879 23.72 -7.06 17.22
C GLN A 879 24.41 -8.44 17.15
N PRO A 880 25.74 -8.50 16.99
CA PRO A 880 26.48 -9.73 16.77
C PRO A 880 26.75 -10.50 18.05
N LEU A 881 27.05 -11.81 17.94
CA LEU A 881 27.45 -12.73 19.01
C LEU A 881 26.44 -12.92 20.17
N TYR A 882 25.47 -12.02 20.31
CA TYR A 882 24.47 -12.03 21.37
C TYR A 882 23.55 -13.26 21.28
N GLY A 883 23.41 -13.98 22.40
CA GLY A 883 22.51 -15.13 22.52
C GLY A 883 23.00 -16.39 21.78
N ASN A 884 24.15 -16.94 22.21
CA ASN A 884 24.78 -18.20 21.75
C ASN A 884 25.78 -18.07 20.58
N ASP A 885 26.71 -17.10 20.63
CA ASP A 885 27.80 -16.95 19.65
C ASP A 885 27.30 -16.91 18.19
N LYS A 886 26.20 -16.20 17.96
CA LYS A 886 25.62 -16.01 16.62
C LYS A 886 26.62 -15.31 15.70
N ASN A 887 26.35 -15.37 14.40
CA ASN A 887 27.24 -14.79 13.39
C ASN A 887 27.46 -13.27 13.57
N ILE A 888 28.37 -12.72 12.76
CA ILE A 888 28.74 -11.30 12.77
C ILE A 888 28.73 -10.79 11.33
N SER A 889 28.16 -9.62 11.07
CA SER A 889 28.23 -9.01 9.74
C SER A 889 29.57 -8.30 9.50
N ASN A 890 29.98 -8.24 8.24
CA ASN A 890 31.10 -7.39 7.82
C ASN A 890 30.77 -5.90 7.98
N HIS A 891 29.51 -5.52 8.18
CA HIS A 891 29.12 -4.14 8.45
C HIS A 891 29.49 -3.75 9.89
N TYR A 892 29.16 -4.59 10.87
CA TYR A 892 29.53 -4.35 12.27
C TYR A 892 31.05 -4.31 12.44
N LEU A 893 31.77 -5.25 11.82
CA LEU A 893 33.23 -5.35 11.92
C LEU A 893 34.00 -4.14 11.37
N LYS A 894 33.36 -3.26 10.60
CA LYS A 894 33.99 -2.05 10.06
C LYS A 894 34.10 -0.91 11.08
N ASP A 895 33.20 -0.85 12.04
CA ASP A 895 33.01 0.35 12.86
C ASP A 895 32.50 0.04 14.27
N TYR A 896 33.18 -0.88 14.95
CA TYR A 896 32.92 -1.21 16.35
C TYR A 896 34.04 -0.70 17.26
N TRP A 897 33.69 -0.52 18.53
CA TRP A 897 34.59 0.03 19.52
C TRP A 897 35.72 -0.96 19.82
N THR A 898 36.94 -0.44 19.75
CA THR A 898 38.16 -1.04 20.31
C THR A 898 38.97 0.08 20.95
N ARG A 899 39.99 -0.27 21.73
CA ARG A 899 40.95 0.72 22.26
C ARG A 899 41.66 1.56 21.18
N TYR A 900 41.66 1.10 19.93
CA TYR A 900 42.25 1.80 18.78
C TYR A 900 41.20 2.54 17.93
N THR A 901 39.90 2.29 18.18
CA THR A 901 38.75 2.91 17.50
C THR A 901 37.74 3.45 18.52
N PRO A 902 38.11 4.43 19.36
CA PRO A 902 37.26 4.91 20.46
C PRO A 902 35.99 5.68 20.02
N ASN A 903 35.99 6.20 18.78
CA ASN A 903 34.89 6.96 18.17
C ASN A 903 34.09 6.10 17.17
N ALA A 904 33.85 4.84 17.50
CA ALA A 904 33.14 3.90 16.62
C ALA A 904 31.63 4.17 16.55
N ARG A 905 30.92 3.47 15.65
CA ARG A 905 29.45 3.45 15.57
C ARG A 905 28.80 2.41 16.48
N TYR A 906 29.47 1.26 16.68
CA TYR A 906 28.97 0.10 17.42
C TYR A 906 29.75 -0.18 18.71
N PRO A 907 29.12 -0.80 19.73
CA PRO A 907 29.80 -1.10 20.98
C PRO A 907 30.88 -2.18 20.80
N ARG A 908 31.66 -2.42 21.85
CA ARG A 908 32.64 -3.52 21.87
C ARG A 908 31.99 -4.87 21.56
N LEU A 909 32.78 -5.81 21.06
CA LEU A 909 32.35 -7.20 20.95
C LEU A 909 32.32 -7.89 22.32
N THR A 910 31.27 -8.69 22.55
CA THR A 910 31.08 -9.52 23.75
C THR A 910 30.30 -10.78 23.38
N THR A 911 30.62 -11.89 24.05
CA THR A 911 29.90 -13.18 24.01
C THR A 911 28.89 -13.30 25.15
N LEU A 912 28.99 -12.43 26.16
CA LEU A 912 28.10 -12.42 27.32
C LEU A 912 26.85 -11.60 27.03
N SER A 913 25.77 -11.91 27.77
CA SER A 913 24.57 -11.07 27.72
C SER A 913 24.88 -9.67 28.24
N ASN A 914 24.55 -8.66 27.45
CA ASN A 914 24.75 -7.26 27.78
C ASN A 914 23.46 -6.46 27.53
N ASN A 915 22.57 -6.49 28.52
CA ASN A 915 21.30 -5.78 28.50
C ASN A 915 21.45 -4.25 28.51
N ASN A 916 22.66 -3.73 28.78
CA ASN A 916 22.96 -2.32 28.62
C ASN A 916 23.15 -1.98 27.14
N ASN A 917 24.02 -2.71 26.42
CA ASN A 917 24.36 -2.37 25.04
C ASN A 917 23.21 -2.61 24.04
N TYR A 918 22.47 -3.70 24.19
CA TYR A 918 21.47 -4.13 23.20
C TYR A 918 20.04 -3.66 23.51
N ARG A 919 19.89 -2.71 24.45
CA ARG A 919 18.58 -2.12 24.79
C ARG A 919 18.14 -1.09 23.75
N THR A 920 16.83 -0.91 23.59
CA THR A 920 16.23 0.11 22.74
C THR A 920 16.77 1.49 23.08
N SER A 921 17.50 2.10 22.14
CA SER A 921 18.13 3.40 22.32
C SER A 921 18.41 4.05 20.97
N SER A 922 18.71 5.34 20.96
CA SER A 922 19.07 6.08 19.74
C SER A 922 20.28 5.49 18.99
N LEU A 923 21.10 4.65 19.64
CA LEU A 923 22.18 3.90 19.01
C LEU A 923 21.67 2.91 17.96
N TRP A 924 20.53 2.26 18.18
CA TRP A 924 20.00 1.23 17.26
C TRP A 924 18.98 1.82 16.31
N THR A 925 19.24 3.03 15.84
CA THR A 925 18.38 3.74 14.88
C THR A 925 19.20 4.41 13.80
N GLU A 926 18.58 4.60 12.65
CA GLU A 926 19.11 5.37 11.54
C GLU A 926 18.05 6.33 10.99
N ARG A 927 18.50 7.35 10.25
CA ARG A 927 17.58 8.22 9.51
C ARG A 927 16.95 7.44 8.36
N GLY A 928 15.62 7.43 8.32
CA GLY A 928 14.87 6.76 7.25
C GLY A 928 14.89 7.52 5.92
N ASP A 929 15.40 8.76 5.87
CA ASP A 929 15.32 9.62 4.70
C ASP A 929 15.89 8.93 3.44
N PHE A 930 15.10 8.87 2.36
CA PHE A 930 15.54 8.31 1.09
C PHE A 930 14.95 9.00 -0.14
N LEU A 931 15.66 8.86 -1.27
CA LEU A 931 15.17 9.11 -2.62
C LEU A 931 15.49 7.91 -3.52
N LYS A 932 14.46 7.31 -4.13
CA LYS A 932 14.56 6.14 -4.99
C LYS A 932 14.12 6.42 -6.42
N LEU A 933 14.84 5.84 -7.37
CA LEU A 933 14.38 5.71 -8.76
C LEU A 933 13.55 4.43 -8.87
N ARG A 934 12.23 4.58 -8.75
CA ARG A 934 11.27 3.46 -8.75
C ARG A 934 11.15 2.80 -10.10
N ALA A 935 11.11 3.60 -11.16
CA ALA A 935 11.07 3.10 -12.53
C ALA A 935 11.78 4.02 -13.50
N LEU A 936 12.53 3.45 -14.43
CA LEU A 936 13.05 4.11 -15.63
C LEU A 936 12.66 3.26 -16.83
N GLU A 937 11.83 3.80 -17.70
CA GLU A 937 11.37 3.16 -18.92
C GLU A 937 11.94 3.89 -20.13
N ILE A 938 12.50 3.15 -21.07
CA ILE A 938 12.87 3.62 -22.40
C ILE A 938 12.07 2.80 -23.40
N TYR A 939 11.40 3.45 -24.33
CA TYR A 939 10.52 2.78 -25.28
C TYR A 939 10.66 3.32 -26.70
N TYR A 940 10.32 2.46 -27.66
CA TYR A 940 10.26 2.78 -29.07
C TYR A 940 8.92 2.33 -29.66
N LYS A 941 8.22 3.25 -30.31
CA LYS A 941 7.00 2.95 -31.07
C LYS A 941 7.37 2.63 -32.52
N LEU A 942 6.92 1.50 -33.05
CA LEU A 942 7.16 1.20 -34.46
C LEU A 942 6.42 2.21 -35.35
N PRO A 943 7.04 2.72 -36.42
CA PRO A 943 6.37 3.61 -37.37
C PRO A 943 5.11 2.98 -37.95
N LYS A 944 4.03 3.76 -38.07
CA LYS A 944 2.73 3.30 -38.63
C LYS A 944 2.88 2.62 -40.00
N GLN A 945 3.83 3.06 -40.82
CA GLN A 945 4.09 2.49 -42.15
C GLN A 945 4.50 1.01 -42.10
N TRP A 946 5.22 0.57 -41.05
CA TRP A 946 5.71 -0.80 -40.94
C TRP A 946 4.63 -1.75 -40.42
N ILE A 947 3.79 -1.26 -39.51
CA ILE A 947 2.82 -2.08 -38.78
C ILE A 947 1.45 -2.18 -39.47
N LYS A 948 1.14 -1.25 -40.40
CA LYS A 948 -0.12 -1.23 -41.15
C LYS A 948 -0.37 -2.53 -41.92
N ASN A 949 0.66 -3.14 -42.52
CA ASN A 949 0.55 -4.40 -43.27
C ASN A 949 0.33 -5.62 -42.36
N LEU A 950 0.58 -5.48 -41.06
CA LEU A 950 0.35 -6.53 -40.06
C LEU A 950 -0.98 -6.36 -39.31
N HIS A 951 -1.84 -5.43 -39.77
CA HIS A 951 -3.11 -5.09 -39.13
C HIS A 951 -2.97 -4.66 -37.66
N MET A 952 -1.86 -4.00 -37.33
CA MET A 952 -1.60 -3.46 -36.00
C MET A 952 -1.81 -1.93 -36.00
N ASN A 953 -2.50 -1.42 -34.99
CA ASN A 953 -2.71 0.01 -34.75
C ASN A 953 -1.51 0.65 -34.03
N GLU A 954 -0.92 -0.06 -33.06
CA GLU A 954 0.27 0.36 -32.31
C GLU A 954 1.14 -0.84 -31.93
N CYS A 955 2.46 -0.69 -32.01
CA CYS A 955 3.42 -1.65 -31.47
C CYS A 955 4.54 -0.90 -30.77
N ARG A 956 4.75 -1.20 -29.49
CA ARG A 956 5.69 -0.52 -28.60
C ARG A 956 6.60 -1.54 -27.93
N PHE A 957 7.89 -1.42 -28.18
CA PHE A 957 8.93 -2.15 -27.43
C PHE A 957 9.44 -1.26 -26.32
N PHE A 958 9.73 -1.86 -25.16
CA PHE A 958 10.31 -1.11 -24.04
C PHE A 958 11.28 -1.95 -23.22
N LEU A 959 12.25 -1.24 -22.66
CA LEU A 959 13.14 -1.72 -21.61
C LEU A 959 12.85 -0.87 -20.37
N LYS A 960 12.65 -1.52 -19.23
CA LYS A 960 12.35 -0.85 -17.97
C LYS A 960 13.25 -1.39 -16.87
N GLY A 961 13.83 -0.49 -16.09
CA GLY A 961 14.51 -0.82 -14.84
C GLY A 961 13.68 -0.36 -13.66
N MET A 962 13.52 -1.21 -12.64
CA MET A 962 12.74 -0.93 -11.44
C MET A 962 13.62 -1.01 -10.19
N ASN A 963 13.41 -0.08 -9.25
CA ASN A 963 14.23 0.08 -8.04
C ASN A 963 15.74 0.16 -8.33
N LEU A 964 16.13 0.88 -9.39
CA LEU A 964 17.51 0.86 -9.90
C LEU A 964 18.54 1.41 -8.91
N PHE A 965 18.19 2.43 -8.13
CA PHE A 965 19.04 2.94 -7.05
C PHE A 965 18.22 3.64 -5.96
N SER A 966 18.86 3.81 -4.81
CA SER A 966 18.36 4.51 -3.62
C SER A 966 19.49 5.36 -3.04
N ILE A 967 19.20 6.63 -2.75
CA ILE A 967 20.05 7.54 -1.97
C ILE A 967 19.44 7.60 -0.58
N ASP A 968 20.15 7.12 0.42
CA ASP A 968 19.66 6.92 1.79
C ASP A 968 20.82 6.77 2.77
N HIS A 969 20.52 6.61 4.06
CA HIS A 969 21.52 6.45 5.13
C HIS A 969 21.75 4.98 5.54
N ILE A 970 21.14 4.00 4.84
CA ILE A 970 21.20 2.58 5.19
C ILE A 970 21.90 1.80 4.07
N ASP A 971 23.21 1.61 4.21
CA ASP A 971 24.05 1.09 3.13
C ASP A 971 23.85 -0.40 2.80
N ILE A 972 23.48 -1.21 3.81
CA ILE A 972 23.52 -2.67 3.72
C ILE A 972 22.17 -3.34 3.52
N MET A 973 21.08 -2.57 3.57
CA MET A 973 19.71 -3.04 3.38
C MET A 973 18.89 -1.98 2.63
N ASP A 974 17.65 -2.32 2.30
CA ASP A 974 16.69 -1.35 1.80
C ASP A 974 16.12 -0.53 2.98
N PRO A 975 16.15 0.82 2.94
CA PRO A 975 15.63 1.66 4.04
C PRO A 975 14.12 1.51 4.30
N GLU A 976 13.36 0.94 3.36
CA GLU A 976 11.93 0.64 3.53
C GLU A 976 11.68 -0.80 4.02
N TYR A 977 12.71 -1.66 4.03
CA TYR A 977 12.60 -3.05 4.44
C TYR A 977 13.88 -3.53 5.15
N VAL A 978 14.02 -3.13 6.41
CA VAL A 978 15.10 -3.60 7.31
C VAL A 978 14.60 -4.84 8.05
N SER A 979 14.83 -6.01 7.45
CA SER A 979 14.35 -7.30 7.98
C SER A 979 15.25 -8.46 7.54
N MET A 980 15.20 -9.57 8.28
CA MET A 980 15.83 -10.85 7.94
C MET A 980 14.90 -11.75 7.09
N GLY A 981 13.78 -11.21 6.60
CA GLY A 981 12.85 -11.87 5.70
C GLY A 981 13.34 -11.99 4.25
N TYR A 982 12.40 -12.21 3.34
CA TYR A 982 12.71 -12.35 1.92
C TYR A 982 13.27 -11.04 1.33
N PRO A 983 14.36 -11.08 0.55
CA PRO A 983 15.09 -9.87 0.19
C PRO A 983 14.31 -8.97 -0.76
N SER A 984 14.53 -7.66 -0.63
CA SER A 984 14.12 -6.65 -1.62
C SER A 984 14.79 -6.94 -2.96
N MET A 985 14.20 -6.45 -4.06
CA MET A 985 14.70 -6.75 -5.41
C MET A 985 14.78 -5.52 -6.32
N ARG A 986 15.81 -5.54 -7.17
CA ARG A 986 15.87 -4.72 -8.40
C ARG A 986 15.43 -5.59 -9.56
N SER A 987 14.77 -5.00 -10.55
CA SER A 987 14.37 -5.76 -11.74
C SER A 987 14.60 -5.02 -13.04
N TYR A 988 14.82 -5.82 -14.08
CA TYR A 988 14.95 -5.38 -15.46
C TYR A 988 13.89 -6.09 -16.27
N GLN A 989 13.01 -5.31 -16.88
CA GLN A 989 11.86 -5.79 -17.63
C GLN A 989 12.04 -5.46 -19.11
N ILE A 990 11.85 -6.47 -19.96
CA ILE A 990 11.78 -6.33 -21.41
C ILE A 990 10.34 -6.68 -21.79
N GLY A 991 9.69 -5.80 -22.54
CA GLY A 991 8.30 -6.02 -22.90
C GLY A 991 7.89 -5.47 -24.25
N VAL A 992 6.74 -5.94 -24.71
CA VAL A 992 6.10 -5.53 -25.94
C VAL A 992 4.60 -5.31 -25.68
N ASN A 993 4.11 -4.15 -26.12
CA ASN A 993 2.69 -3.82 -26.14
C ASN A 993 2.23 -3.73 -27.60
N VAL A 994 1.20 -4.49 -27.96
CA VAL A 994 0.60 -4.50 -29.29
C VAL A 994 -0.89 -4.19 -29.19
N LEU A 995 -1.34 -3.26 -30.02
CA LEU A 995 -2.74 -2.90 -30.20
C LEU A 995 -3.17 -3.26 -31.63
N PHE A 996 -4.22 -4.06 -31.76
CA PHE A 996 -4.86 -4.43 -33.03
C PHE A 996 -6.19 -3.71 -33.22
#